data_AF-A0A0C9X2K7-F1
#
_entry.id   AF-A0A0C9X2K7-F1
#
_cell.length_a   1.000
_cell.length_b   1.000
_cell.length_c   1.000
_cell.angle_alpha   90.00
_cell.angle_beta   90.00
_cell.angle_gamma   90.00
#
_symmetry.space_group_name_H-M   'P 1'
#
loop_
_entity.id
_entity.type
_entity.pdbx_description
1 polymer ?
#
loop_
_entity_poly.entity_id
_entity_poly.type
_entity_poly.pdbx_seq_one_letter_code
_entity_poly.pdbx_strand_id
1 'polypeptide(L)'
;MVSLKSPKTAKYTYAERVLGAFTQAKKNQRRHSIHIATLRAQVKKSAESKKDKLGPQWAQWVGKAVRQLENEGILEPSGSAGTVALTLDGKKMISSVRRSLNIPANVEPSAIQEELILKQVTHAGTRGIKRPRTSRASNISLRQDFEDDEDGDFRTPNRTYKRSRPSVSAKSSPSKMTKAQLQAELESLKIAHQQILLRGTSPLTDLSDDDDEQRNRGEELHLRRRRRSSGVDRPRESGSTARDVVGDNLFATPATPSRLTTGRPRSDSRAPDVGGRPSPVPDVRSEHDDYEMDPLVTPGSSLAIPQASPIQVEPHNTLVESLERKYFDLKLQHDKVVLEVSERDARILSLQTDINDLSKKATAAMADKNSEFTELETTFTNRAENFERCIAEQLATITGLEREREEVNKKLSSLQQALRAAEENVVGITQLEDTIRDLGLQKKSVEGQLEVEQFKNCDLFQEIRNQNVTNESLLEQLTDLSTKIRLLEDEQANRDTATQLLERSLSESRHDAQVLRETITNLETSSHSKQLELVQSNGKVEELEKALDNLRRLEQEMKIAAEDRLSLLEAEKMEKERLIQTVANKEQDILNITEDAAVVKSSMEKLKTELFLKEAAMQELHGELAMVREKLTIAEGSLVASSEEHQVERLSLTSRLSSIEGSLVSANLEAKNLRTQLESAEIAQASVRAQVVERGIDLKKIQNELESERNRGNSLETELVRAKKNTQGLEEMIQGIKASKDADEKTIESLKNVFATFRESQTHFLMVMEEKVNSANSTPLPSARETRAFPSL
;
A
#
# COMPACT_ATOMS: atom_id res chain seq x y z
N MET A 1 -15.68 -39.33 -36.61
CA MET A 1 -14.59 -38.43 -36.21
C MET A 1 -15.10 -37.00 -36.20
N VAL A 2 -15.42 -36.46 -35.01
CA VAL A 2 -15.92 -35.07 -34.87
C VAL A 2 -14.73 -34.13 -35.01
N SER A 3 -14.72 -33.30 -36.05
CA SER A 3 -13.78 -32.21 -36.23
C SER A 3 -13.86 -31.28 -35.00
N LEU A 4 -12.88 -31.37 -34.11
CA LEU A 4 -12.68 -30.37 -33.06
C LEU A 4 -12.34 -29.06 -33.75
N LYS A 5 -13.34 -28.17 -33.86
CA LYS A 5 -13.16 -26.82 -34.39
C LYS A 5 -12.05 -26.15 -33.59
N SER A 6 -10.94 -25.81 -34.24
CA SER A 6 -9.87 -25.07 -33.59
C SER A 6 -10.44 -23.78 -33.00
N PRO A 7 -10.01 -23.40 -31.77
CA PRO A 7 -10.47 -22.17 -31.15
C PRO A 7 -10.18 -21.00 -32.10
N LYS A 8 -11.20 -20.18 -32.38
CA LYS A 8 -11.09 -19.03 -33.27
C LYS A 8 -9.99 -18.11 -32.73
N THR A 9 -8.85 -18.04 -33.41
CA THR A 9 -7.78 -17.12 -33.07
C THR A 9 -8.26 -15.68 -33.24
N ALA A 10 -8.03 -14.84 -32.24
CA ALA A 10 -8.39 -13.43 -32.31
C ALA A 10 -7.63 -12.78 -33.48
N LYS A 11 -8.34 -12.01 -34.31
CA LYS A 11 -7.74 -11.32 -35.45
C LYS A 11 -7.14 -9.99 -34.97
N TYR A 12 -5.81 -9.89 -34.96
CA TYR A 12 -5.12 -8.64 -34.63
C TYR A 12 -4.91 -7.78 -35.87
N THR A 13 -5.16 -6.47 -35.73
CA THR A 13 -4.82 -5.45 -36.72
C THR A 13 -3.30 -5.26 -36.81
N TYR A 14 -2.81 -4.71 -37.94
CA TYR A 14 -1.38 -4.43 -38.07
C TYR A 14 -0.89 -3.37 -37.07
N ALA A 15 -1.74 -2.42 -36.65
CA ALA A 15 -1.41 -1.46 -35.59
C ALA A 15 -1.20 -2.16 -34.23
N GLU A 16 -2.11 -3.06 -33.85
CA GLU A 16 -1.96 -3.86 -32.61
C GLU A 16 -0.70 -4.74 -32.65
N ARG A 17 -0.41 -5.38 -33.79
CA ARG A 17 0.80 -6.20 -33.98
C ARG A 17 2.07 -5.36 -33.86
N VAL A 18 2.11 -4.16 -34.45
CA VAL A 18 3.26 -3.25 -34.38
C VAL A 18 3.49 -2.75 -32.96
N LEU A 19 2.44 -2.34 -32.24
CA LEU A 19 2.55 -1.84 -30.88
C LEU A 19 2.96 -2.96 -29.89
N GLY A 20 2.49 -4.19 -30.10
CA GLY A 20 2.95 -5.37 -29.36
C GLY A 20 4.41 -5.72 -29.65
N ALA A 21 4.79 -5.70 -30.93
CA ALA A 21 6.19 -5.90 -31.34
C ALA A 21 7.13 -4.82 -30.77
N PHE A 22 6.68 -3.56 -30.72
CA PHE A 22 7.44 -2.46 -30.13
C PHE A 22 7.66 -2.68 -28.63
N THR A 23 6.61 -3.04 -27.89
CA THR A 23 6.68 -3.29 -26.43
C THR A 23 7.63 -4.45 -26.11
N GLN A 24 7.56 -5.54 -26.88
CA GLN A 24 8.47 -6.68 -26.75
C GLN A 24 9.92 -6.34 -27.12
N ALA A 25 10.14 -5.61 -28.21
CA ALA A 25 11.47 -5.19 -28.63
C ALA A 25 12.12 -4.23 -27.62
N LYS A 26 11.34 -3.31 -27.03
CA LYS A 26 11.80 -2.41 -25.97
C LYS A 26 12.24 -3.19 -24.73
N LYS A 27 11.47 -4.22 -24.34
CA LYS A 27 11.81 -5.12 -23.23
C LYS A 27 13.14 -5.83 -23.47
N ASN A 28 13.36 -6.32 -24.69
CA ASN A 28 14.55 -7.10 -25.03
C ASN A 28 15.81 -6.25 -25.21
N GLN A 29 15.71 -5.07 -25.82
CA GLN A 29 16.88 -4.26 -26.19
C GLN A 29 17.24 -3.17 -25.17
N ARG A 30 16.38 -2.89 -24.18
CA ARG A 30 16.51 -1.77 -23.22
C ARG A 30 16.73 -0.40 -23.90
N ARG A 31 16.40 -0.26 -25.19
CA ARG A 31 16.51 0.98 -25.97
C ARG A 31 15.14 1.65 -26.12
N HIS A 32 15.13 2.98 -26.10
CA HIS A 32 13.91 3.77 -26.24
C HIS A 32 13.44 3.94 -27.69
N SER A 33 14.34 3.81 -28.66
CA SER A 33 14.07 3.83 -30.10
C SER A 33 14.36 2.47 -30.74
N ILE A 34 13.52 2.08 -31.69
CA ILE A 34 13.58 0.78 -32.38
C ILE A 34 13.50 1.01 -33.90
N HIS A 35 14.39 0.36 -34.65
CA HIS A 35 14.38 0.43 -36.12
C HIS A 35 13.18 -0.32 -36.73
N ILE A 36 12.58 0.20 -37.80
CA ILE A 36 11.39 -0.38 -38.46
C ILE A 36 11.65 -1.82 -38.95
N ALA A 37 12.89 -2.13 -39.37
CA ALA A 37 13.26 -3.50 -39.75
C ALA A 37 13.14 -4.48 -38.56
N THR A 38 13.53 -4.06 -37.35
CA THR A 38 13.38 -4.82 -36.12
C THR A 38 11.91 -5.05 -35.78
N LEU A 39 11.07 -4.02 -35.95
CA LEU A 39 9.62 -4.16 -35.77
C LEU A 39 9.03 -5.18 -36.76
N ARG A 40 9.44 -5.17 -38.04
CA ARG A 40 9.00 -6.17 -39.02
C ARG A 40 9.42 -7.59 -38.61
N ALA A 41 10.66 -7.79 -38.21
CA ALA A 41 11.15 -9.08 -37.75
C ALA A 41 10.36 -9.58 -36.53
N GLN A 42 10.07 -8.71 -35.57
CA GLN A 42 9.32 -9.05 -34.37
C GLN A 42 7.84 -9.33 -34.67
N VAL A 43 7.19 -8.59 -35.58
CA VAL A 43 5.82 -8.89 -36.03
C VAL A 43 5.76 -10.28 -36.69
N LYS A 44 6.76 -10.64 -37.50
CA LYS A 44 6.86 -11.97 -38.11
C LYS A 44 6.99 -13.05 -37.05
N LYS A 45 7.92 -12.87 -36.10
CA LYS A 45 8.16 -13.80 -34.98
C LYS A 45 6.91 -13.99 -34.10
N SER A 46 6.21 -12.92 -33.77
CA SER A 46 4.98 -12.98 -32.94
C SER A 46 3.79 -13.57 -33.69
N ALA A 47 3.72 -13.42 -35.02
CA ALA A 47 2.70 -14.08 -35.83
C ALA A 47 2.95 -15.59 -35.92
N GLU A 48 4.21 -16.00 -36.11
CA GLU A 48 4.62 -17.41 -36.13
C GLU A 48 4.33 -18.10 -34.79
N SER A 49 4.66 -17.46 -33.66
CA SER A 49 4.39 -18.02 -32.32
C SER A 49 2.89 -18.16 -32.02
N LYS A 50 2.07 -17.21 -32.47
CA LYS A 50 0.60 -17.25 -32.33
C LYS A 50 -0.11 -18.07 -33.42
N LYS A 51 0.64 -18.67 -34.36
CA LYS A 51 0.09 -19.35 -35.56
C LYS A 51 -0.87 -18.47 -36.37
N ASP A 52 -0.61 -17.16 -36.38
CA ASP A 52 -1.37 -16.15 -37.10
C ASP A 52 -0.79 -15.97 -38.51
N LYS A 53 -1.65 -16.01 -39.54
CA LYS A 53 -1.23 -15.93 -40.94
C LYS A 53 -1.02 -14.47 -41.33
N LEU A 54 0.23 -14.09 -41.62
CA LEU A 54 0.55 -12.81 -42.25
C LEU A 54 0.22 -12.88 -43.76
N GLY A 55 -0.43 -11.85 -44.31
CA GLY A 55 -0.69 -11.78 -45.75
C GLY A 55 0.57 -11.45 -46.57
N PRO A 56 0.56 -11.60 -47.90
CA PRO A 56 1.75 -11.46 -48.75
C PRO A 56 2.42 -10.08 -48.68
N GLN A 57 1.65 -9.01 -48.39
CA GLN A 57 2.14 -7.64 -48.27
C GLN A 57 2.32 -7.18 -46.82
N TRP A 58 2.47 -8.11 -45.87
CA TRP A 58 2.54 -7.79 -44.44
C TRP A 58 3.62 -6.77 -44.08
N ALA A 59 4.78 -6.80 -44.74
CA ALA A 59 5.87 -5.86 -44.48
C ALA A 59 5.49 -4.42 -44.86
N GLN A 60 4.73 -4.24 -45.94
CA GLN A 60 4.19 -2.95 -46.37
C GLN A 60 3.09 -2.48 -45.42
N TRP A 61 2.21 -3.38 -44.96
CA TRP A 61 1.17 -3.07 -43.97
C TRP A 61 1.74 -2.70 -42.60
N VAL A 62 2.84 -3.32 -42.17
CA VAL A 62 3.61 -2.89 -40.98
C VAL A 62 4.11 -1.46 -41.16
N GLY A 63 4.69 -1.12 -42.32
CA GLY A 63 5.15 0.26 -42.59
C GLY A 63 4.01 1.28 -42.70
N LYS A 64 2.81 0.87 -43.12
CA LYS A 64 1.61 1.72 -43.06
C LYS A 64 1.11 1.89 -41.63
N ALA A 65 1.11 0.82 -40.82
CA ALA A 65 0.70 0.87 -39.42
C ALA A 65 1.64 1.72 -38.55
N VAL A 66 2.95 1.69 -38.79
CA VAL A 66 3.91 2.58 -38.12
C VAL A 66 3.58 4.04 -38.42
N ARG A 67 3.40 4.41 -39.70
CA ARG A 67 2.99 5.77 -40.10
C ARG A 67 1.62 6.17 -39.54
N GLN A 68 0.71 5.22 -39.41
CA GLN A 68 -0.59 5.47 -38.77
C GLN A 68 -0.42 5.80 -37.28
N LEU A 69 0.40 5.04 -36.55
CA LEU A 69 0.69 5.31 -35.13
C LEU A 69 1.49 6.61 -34.94
N GLU A 70 2.30 7.00 -35.92
CA GLU A 70 2.95 8.32 -35.96
C GLU A 70 1.92 9.45 -36.12
N ASN A 71 0.99 9.30 -37.07
CA ASN A 71 -0.10 10.27 -37.27
C ASN A 71 -1.07 10.36 -36.08
N GLU A 72 -1.24 9.26 -35.33
CA GLU A 72 -2.03 9.22 -34.09
C GLU A 72 -1.25 9.80 -32.89
N GLY A 73 0.01 10.21 -33.06
CA GLY A 73 0.84 10.75 -32.00
C GLY A 73 1.24 9.71 -30.95
N ILE A 74 1.17 8.42 -31.26
CA ILE A 74 1.58 7.31 -30.37
C ILE A 74 3.07 7.02 -30.53
N LEU A 75 3.57 7.07 -31.77
CA LEU A 75 4.99 6.92 -32.11
C LEU A 75 5.54 8.22 -32.69
N GLU A 76 6.83 8.45 -32.56
CA GLU A 76 7.56 9.56 -33.20
C GLU A 76 8.80 9.02 -33.93
N PRO A 77 9.17 9.61 -35.08
CA PRO A 77 10.44 9.31 -35.72
C PRO A 77 11.59 9.78 -34.81
N SER A 78 12.49 8.87 -34.44
CA SER A 78 13.69 9.19 -33.68
C SER A 78 14.81 9.59 -34.66
N GLY A 79 15.76 10.42 -34.24
CA GLY A 79 16.72 11.14 -35.11
C GLY A 79 17.59 10.29 -36.06
N SER A 80 17.57 8.96 -35.95
CA SER A 80 18.16 8.06 -36.95
C SER A 80 17.10 7.60 -37.95
N ALA A 81 17.33 7.82 -39.24
CA ALA A 81 16.38 7.49 -40.30
C ALA A 81 15.89 6.03 -40.18
N GLY A 82 14.57 5.84 -40.07
CA GLY A 82 13.94 4.53 -39.92
C GLY A 82 13.87 3.99 -38.48
N THR A 83 14.22 4.80 -37.47
CA THR A 83 13.96 4.49 -36.06
C THR A 83 12.73 5.22 -35.53
N VAL A 84 11.94 4.53 -34.70
CA VAL A 84 10.73 5.08 -34.07
C VAL A 84 10.81 4.93 -32.55
N ALA A 85 10.28 5.90 -31.82
CA ALA A 85 10.19 5.91 -30.36
C ALA A 85 8.73 6.13 -29.92
N LEU A 86 8.39 5.80 -28.67
CA LEU A 86 7.10 6.16 -28.08
C LEU A 86 7.12 7.64 -27.66
N THR A 87 6.18 8.42 -28.18
CA THR A 87 5.92 9.79 -27.71
C THR A 87 5.54 9.79 -26.23
N LEU A 88 5.63 10.95 -25.58
CA LEU A 88 5.11 11.13 -24.23
C LEU A 88 3.60 10.83 -24.16
N ASP A 89 2.84 11.18 -25.19
CA ASP A 89 1.40 10.92 -25.25
C ASP A 89 1.08 9.44 -25.47
N GLY A 90 1.87 8.74 -26.31
CA GLY A 90 1.81 7.29 -26.44
C GLY A 90 2.08 6.57 -25.12
N LYS A 91 3.09 7.03 -24.36
CA LYS A 91 3.36 6.51 -23.00
C LYS A 91 2.19 6.77 -22.05
N LYS A 92 1.64 8.00 -22.04
CA LYS A 92 0.47 8.36 -21.23
C LYS A 92 -0.76 7.53 -21.56
N MET A 93 -1.02 7.27 -22.85
CA MET A 93 -2.13 6.42 -23.30
C MET A 93 -1.97 4.98 -22.82
N ILE A 94 -0.79 4.38 -22.98
CA ILE A 94 -0.51 3.03 -22.47
C ILE A 94 -0.67 2.98 -20.94
N SER A 95 -0.14 3.97 -20.21
CA SER A 95 -0.28 4.05 -18.75
C SER A 95 -1.72 4.32 -18.31
N SER A 96 -2.49 5.12 -19.04
CA SER A 96 -3.91 5.37 -18.79
C SER A 96 -4.73 4.09 -18.97
N VAL A 97 -4.48 3.35 -20.06
CA VAL A 97 -5.14 2.07 -20.33
C VAL A 97 -4.75 1.02 -19.27
N ARG A 98 -3.48 0.93 -18.88
CA ARG A 98 -3.04 0.07 -17.77
C ARG A 98 -3.77 0.39 -16.47
N ARG A 99 -3.90 1.68 -16.13
CA ARG A 99 -4.68 2.13 -14.97
C ARG A 99 -6.15 1.75 -15.08
N SER A 100 -6.76 1.89 -16.27
CA SER A 100 -8.17 1.50 -16.48
C SER A 100 -8.43 0.00 -16.37
N LEU A 101 -7.40 -0.82 -16.51
CA LEU A 101 -7.45 -2.28 -16.35
C LEU A 101 -6.97 -2.74 -14.97
N ASN A 102 -6.72 -1.81 -14.03
CA ASN A 102 -6.17 -2.08 -12.70
C ASN A 102 -4.86 -2.89 -12.74
N ILE A 103 -4.00 -2.64 -13.73
CA ILE A 103 -2.70 -3.30 -13.85
C ILE A 103 -1.65 -2.41 -13.16
N PRO A 104 -1.02 -2.87 -12.05
CA PRO A 104 0.00 -2.09 -11.34
C PRO A 104 1.17 -1.73 -12.27
N ALA A 105 1.76 -0.55 -12.08
CA ALA A 105 2.87 -0.08 -12.92
C ALA A 105 4.09 -1.02 -12.89
N ASN A 106 4.29 -1.73 -11.77
CA ASN A 106 5.42 -2.63 -11.53
C ASN A 106 5.16 -4.09 -11.95
N VAL A 107 3.94 -4.45 -12.33
CA VAL A 107 3.59 -5.82 -12.70
C VAL A 107 3.57 -5.95 -14.22
N GLU A 108 4.23 -7.00 -14.73
CA GLU A 108 4.17 -7.30 -16.16
C GLU A 108 2.75 -7.78 -16.52
N PRO A 109 2.07 -7.14 -17.48
CA PRO A 109 0.72 -7.54 -17.86
C PRO A 109 0.73 -8.97 -18.39
N SER A 110 -0.23 -9.78 -17.94
CA SER A 110 -0.47 -11.11 -18.53
C SER A 110 -0.70 -10.99 -20.04
N ALA A 111 -0.41 -12.03 -20.84
CA ALA A 111 -0.57 -12.00 -22.29
C ALA A 111 -1.98 -11.54 -22.73
N ILE A 112 -3.03 -11.91 -21.98
CA ILE A 112 -4.41 -11.49 -22.23
C ILE A 112 -4.61 -10.00 -21.91
N GLN A 113 -4.00 -9.51 -20.84
CA GLN A 113 -4.03 -8.10 -20.45
C GLN A 113 -3.25 -7.22 -21.43
N GLU A 114 -2.09 -7.68 -21.89
CA GLU A 114 -1.31 -7.00 -22.91
C GLU A 114 -2.13 -6.82 -24.19
N GLU A 115 -2.87 -7.86 -24.62
CA GLU A 115 -3.76 -7.77 -25.78
C GLU A 115 -4.91 -6.77 -25.59
N LEU A 116 -5.50 -6.69 -24.39
CA LEU A 116 -6.52 -5.69 -24.06
C LEU A 116 -5.94 -4.27 -24.08
N ILE A 117 -4.71 -4.09 -23.58
CA ILE A 117 -4.01 -2.80 -23.61
C ILE A 117 -3.80 -2.36 -25.05
N LEU A 118 -3.21 -3.21 -25.88
CA LEU A 118 -2.90 -2.90 -27.28
C LEU A 118 -4.16 -2.54 -28.08
N LYS A 119 -5.25 -3.27 -27.83
CA LYS A 119 -6.55 -3.02 -28.46
C LYS A 119 -7.15 -1.68 -28.02
N GLN A 120 -7.10 -1.34 -26.73
CA GLN A 120 -7.63 -0.05 -26.26
C GLN A 120 -6.80 1.14 -26.74
N VAL A 121 -5.47 1.04 -26.74
CA VAL A 121 -4.58 2.13 -27.19
C VAL A 121 -4.81 2.44 -28.67
N THR A 122 -4.89 1.42 -29.53
CA THR A 122 -5.15 1.62 -30.98
C THR A 122 -6.58 2.09 -31.28
N HIS A 123 -7.55 1.76 -30.42
CA HIS A 123 -8.91 2.30 -30.54
C HIS A 123 -9.08 3.72 -29.99
N ALA A 124 -8.19 4.16 -29.09
CA ALA A 124 -8.23 5.51 -28.53
C ALA A 124 -7.84 6.57 -29.58
N GLY A 125 -6.80 6.30 -30.38
CA GLY A 125 -6.35 7.21 -31.45
C GLY A 125 -7.35 7.38 -32.60
N THR A 126 -8.15 6.34 -32.88
CA THR A 126 -9.13 6.35 -33.98
C THR A 126 -10.47 6.99 -33.62
N ARG A 127 -10.78 7.15 -32.33
CA ARG A 127 -11.96 7.89 -31.86
C ARG A 127 -11.62 9.37 -31.76
N GLY A 128 -11.58 10.03 -32.91
CA GLY A 128 -11.28 11.46 -33.03
C GLY A 128 -11.86 12.27 -31.88
N ILE A 129 -10.97 12.90 -31.11
CA ILE A 129 -11.29 13.83 -30.03
C ILE A 129 -12.20 14.89 -30.64
N LYS A 130 -13.51 14.77 -30.40
CA LYS A 130 -14.47 15.81 -30.76
C LYS A 130 -14.10 17.02 -29.92
N ARG A 131 -13.48 18.02 -30.57
CA ARG A 131 -13.14 19.31 -29.98
C ARG A 131 -14.29 19.77 -29.07
N PRO A 132 -14.05 20.00 -27.76
CA PRO A 132 -15.06 20.58 -26.91
C PRO A 132 -15.44 21.93 -27.51
N ARG A 133 -16.74 22.08 -27.77
CA ARG A 133 -17.35 23.27 -28.35
C ARG A 133 -17.26 24.36 -27.29
N THR A 134 -16.23 25.20 -27.37
CA THR A 134 -16.05 26.32 -26.45
C THR A 134 -17.19 27.31 -26.66
N SER A 135 -17.96 27.50 -25.60
CA SER A 135 -19.03 28.48 -25.52
C SER A 135 -18.46 29.89 -25.52
N ARG A 136 -18.93 30.63 -26.52
CA ARG A 136 -18.88 32.07 -26.75
C ARG A 136 -19.36 32.87 -25.52
N ALA A 137 -18.46 33.64 -24.90
CA ALA A 137 -18.72 34.82 -24.06
C ALA A 137 -17.41 35.62 -24.00
N SER A 138 -17.22 36.63 -24.86
CA SER A 138 -17.46 38.07 -24.61
C SER A 138 -16.54 38.68 -23.55
N ASN A 139 -15.50 39.39 -24.02
CA ASN A 139 -14.98 40.69 -23.57
C ASN A 139 -13.73 40.99 -24.43
N ILE A 140 -13.69 41.92 -25.42
CA ILE A 140 -13.77 43.40 -25.33
C ILE A 140 -12.85 43.87 -24.18
N SER A 141 -11.77 44.64 -24.30
CA SER A 141 -11.22 45.59 -25.28
C SER A 141 -9.76 45.85 -24.85
N LEU A 142 -8.76 45.92 -25.74
CA LEU A 142 -7.98 47.14 -26.06
C LEU A 142 -6.97 46.69 -27.15
N ARG A 143 -7.14 47.07 -28.42
CA ARG A 143 -6.51 48.23 -29.09
C ARG A 143 -4.99 48.34 -28.81
N GLN A 144 -4.19 47.95 -29.78
CA GLN A 144 -3.18 48.85 -30.33
C GLN A 144 -2.93 48.50 -31.80
N ASP A 145 -3.19 49.49 -32.64
CA ASP A 145 -3.05 49.53 -34.09
C ASP A 145 -1.58 49.38 -34.51
N PHE A 146 -1.33 48.68 -35.61
CA PHE A 146 -0.36 49.08 -36.64
C PHE A 146 -0.77 48.45 -37.99
N GLU A 147 -0.92 49.34 -38.97
CA GLU A 147 -1.28 49.13 -40.38
C GLU A 147 -0.09 48.60 -41.21
N ASP A 148 -0.36 48.42 -42.50
CA ASP A 148 0.52 48.11 -43.65
C ASP A 148 0.70 46.60 -43.96
N ASP A 149 -0.05 46.07 -44.94
CA ASP A 149 0.22 46.09 -46.40
C ASP A 149 1.14 44.89 -46.75
N GLU A 150 1.00 44.11 -47.81
CA GLU A 150 0.18 44.07 -49.02
C GLU A 150 0.35 42.63 -49.57
N ASP A 151 -0.50 42.25 -50.53
CA ASP A 151 -0.29 41.20 -51.55
C ASP A 151 -0.35 39.70 -51.22
N GLY A 152 -1.25 39.02 -51.94
CA GLY A 152 -1.17 37.55 -52.06
C GLY A 152 -2.40 36.83 -52.61
N ASP A 153 -3.06 37.40 -53.61
CA ASP A 153 -4.21 36.86 -54.33
C ASP A 153 -3.92 35.47 -54.95
N PHE A 154 -4.59 34.39 -54.51
CA PHE A 154 -4.82 33.20 -55.35
C PHE A 154 -6.19 32.57 -55.12
N ARG A 155 -6.95 32.63 -56.20
CA ARG A 155 -8.32 32.14 -56.40
C ARG A 155 -8.41 30.61 -56.33
N THR A 156 -9.57 30.18 -55.81
CA THR A 156 -10.31 28.89 -55.90
C THR A 156 -10.41 28.31 -57.35
N PRO A 157 -11.09 27.17 -57.72
CA PRO A 157 -12.05 26.31 -56.99
C PRO A 157 -12.09 24.78 -57.36
N ASN A 158 -12.99 24.01 -56.72
CA ASN A 158 -13.82 22.87 -57.22
C ASN A 158 -13.86 21.68 -56.23
N ARG A 159 -14.97 21.41 -55.52
CA ARG A 159 -16.24 20.78 -55.97
C ARG A 159 -15.99 19.41 -56.62
N THR A 160 -16.36 18.30 -55.96
CA THR A 160 -17.37 17.33 -56.44
C THR A 160 -17.54 16.02 -55.63
N TYR A 161 -18.81 15.60 -55.56
CA TYR A 161 -19.40 14.24 -55.45
C TYR A 161 -19.26 13.34 -54.21
N LYS A 162 -20.37 13.34 -53.44
CA LYS A 162 -21.23 12.19 -53.10
C LYS A 162 -20.66 10.78 -53.36
N ARG A 163 -20.46 9.99 -52.30
CA ARG A 163 -20.93 8.59 -52.29
C ARG A 163 -21.24 8.10 -50.87
N SER A 164 -22.53 7.86 -50.65
CA SER A 164 -23.12 7.19 -49.49
C SER A 164 -23.09 5.68 -49.71
N ARG A 165 -22.74 4.87 -48.68
CA ARG A 165 -23.20 3.47 -48.42
C ARG A 165 -22.52 2.84 -47.16
N PRO A 166 -23.06 1.75 -46.55
CA PRO A 166 -23.52 1.77 -45.14
C PRO A 166 -22.97 0.65 -44.21
N SER A 167 -23.44 0.67 -42.96
CA SER A 167 -23.39 -0.38 -41.90
C SER A 167 -22.04 -0.57 -41.19
N VAL A 168 -21.94 -0.64 -39.85
CA VAL A 168 -22.47 -1.68 -38.94
C VAL A 168 -22.53 -1.21 -37.46
N SER A 169 -23.63 -1.54 -36.77
CA SER A 169 -23.91 -1.65 -35.31
C SER A 169 -23.50 -0.53 -34.33
N ALA A 170 -24.39 0.44 -34.12
CA ALA A 170 -24.43 1.26 -32.91
C ALA A 170 -25.36 0.63 -31.85
N LYS A 171 -24.94 0.67 -30.58
CA LYS A 171 -25.79 0.33 -29.43
C LYS A 171 -26.97 1.32 -29.37
N SER A 172 -28.15 0.79 -29.05
CA SER A 172 -29.44 1.46 -29.13
C SER A 172 -29.53 2.68 -28.21
N SER A 173 -30.03 3.78 -28.79
CA SER A 173 -30.39 5.01 -28.08
C SER A 173 -31.69 4.79 -27.25
N PRO A 174 -31.83 5.39 -26.05
CA PRO A 174 -32.94 5.17 -25.12
C PRO A 174 -34.32 5.53 -25.67
N SER A 175 -34.40 6.18 -26.83
CA SER A 175 -35.67 6.49 -27.52
C SER A 175 -36.36 5.26 -28.14
N LYS A 176 -35.72 4.08 -28.18
CA LYS A 176 -36.29 2.86 -28.78
C LYS A 176 -36.55 1.72 -27.79
N MET A 177 -36.27 1.94 -26.50
CA MET A 177 -36.52 0.91 -25.49
C MET A 177 -38.00 0.93 -25.13
N THR A 178 -38.60 -0.26 -25.13
CA THR A 178 -39.99 -0.43 -24.70
C THR A 178 -40.12 -0.02 -23.25
N LYS A 179 -41.30 0.46 -22.85
CA LYS A 179 -41.56 0.95 -21.48
C LYS A 179 -41.11 -0.05 -20.40
N ALA A 180 -41.26 -1.36 -20.66
CA ALA A 180 -40.78 -2.43 -19.78
C ALA A 180 -39.24 -2.49 -19.68
N GLN A 181 -38.52 -2.28 -20.76
CA GLN A 181 -37.05 -2.21 -20.75
C GLN A 181 -36.54 -0.94 -20.06
N LEU A 182 -37.21 0.20 -20.26
CA LEU A 182 -36.89 1.43 -19.54
C LEU A 182 -37.17 1.29 -18.04
N GLN A 183 -38.23 0.58 -17.65
CA GLN A 183 -38.52 0.27 -16.25
C GLN A 183 -37.48 -0.68 -15.64
N ALA A 184 -37.07 -1.73 -16.37
CA ALA A 184 -36.02 -2.64 -15.90
C ALA A 184 -34.65 -1.95 -15.76
N GLU A 185 -34.31 -1.03 -16.67
CA GLU A 185 -33.08 -0.24 -16.59
C GLU A 185 -33.16 0.82 -15.48
N LEU A 186 -34.34 1.39 -15.23
CA LEU A 186 -34.57 2.27 -14.07
C LEU A 186 -34.47 1.52 -12.75
N GLU A 187 -35.01 0.31 -12.65
CA GLU A 187 -34.88 -0.54 -11.47
C GLU A 187 -33.44 -1.00 -11.26
N SER A 188 -32.74 -1.38 -12.33
CA SER A 188 -31.30 -1.67 -12.31
C SER A 188 -30.49 -0.47 -11.80
N LEU A 189 -30.78 0.74 -12.27
CA LEU A 189 -30.12 1.96 -11.81
C LEU A 189 -30.50 2.32 -10.37
N LYS A 190 -31.75 2.08 -9.96
CA LYS A 190 -32.17 2.27 -8.56
C LYS A 190 -31.49 1.29 -7.62
N ILE A 191 -31.32 0.03 -8.02
CA ILE A 191 -30.59 -0.99 -7.25
C ILE A 191 -29.10 -0.63 -7.16
N ALA A 192 -28.49 -0.21 -8.27
CA ALA A 192 -27.10 0.26 -8.28
C ALA A 192 -26.90 1.50 -7.40
N HIS A 193 -27.84 2.43 -7.41
CA HIS A 193 -27.79 3.65 -6.60
C HIS A 193 -28.06 3.36 -5.11
N GLN A 194 -28.97 2.44 -4.78
CA GLN A 194 -29.19 1.98 -3.40
C GLN A 194 -27.97 1.21 -2.85
N GLN A 195 -27.28 0.43 -3.67
CA GLN A 195 -26.02 -0.22 -3.29
C GLN A 195 -24.90 0.79 -3.02
N ILE A 196 -24.92 1.95 -3.67
CA ILE A 196 -23.97 3.04 -3.42
C ILE A 196 -24.33 3.81 -2.13
N LEU A 197 -25.62 4.00 -1.85
CA LEU A 197 -26.10 4.72 -0.65
C LEU A 197 -26.03 3.88 0.65
N LEU A 198 -26.08 2.55 0.56
CA LEU A 198 -25.86 1.65 1.70
C LEU A 198 -24.36 1.42 2.00
N ARG A 199 -23.46 1.88 1.12
CA ARG A 199 -22.03 2.05 1.42
C ARG A 199 -21.83 3.40 2.11
N GLY A 200 -22.15 3.44 3.41
CA GLY A 200 -21.80 4.55 4.27
C GLY A 200 -20.28 4.75 4.30
N THR A 201 -19.85 5.95 3.90
CA THR A 201 -18.54 6.59 4.13
C THR A 201 -17.27 5.94 3.53
N SER A 202 -16.64 6.72 2.64
CA SER A 202 -15.20 6.77 2.33
C SER A 202 -14.57 5.63 1.50
N PRO A 203 -14.26 5.83 0.19
CA PRO A 203 -13.59 4.84 -0.65
C PRO A 203 -12.05 4.97 -0.58
N LEU A 204 -11.49 5.22 0.61
CA LEU A 204 -10.08 5.51 0.77
C LEU A 204 -9.44 4.94 2.04
N THR A 205 -9.78 3.71 2.44
CA THR A 205 -9.03 2.94 3.46
C THR A 205 -9.53 1.50 3.48
N ASP A 206 -9.33 0.76 2.40
CA ASP A 206 -9.57 -0.70 2.43
C ASP A 206 -8.68 -1.42 1.40
N LEU A 207 -7.39 -1.48 1.71
CA LEU A 207 -6.49 -2.52 1.25
C LEU A 207 -5.72 -3.00 2.47
N SER A 208 -6.30 -3.98 3.13
CA SER A 208 -5.71 -4.80 4.17
C SER A 208 -4.53 -5.62 3.63
N ASP A 209 -3.44 -5.61 4.41
CA ASP A 209 -2.18 -6.35 4.30
C ASP A 209 -2.34 -7.88 4.54
N ASP A 210 -3.39 -8.53 4.03
CA ASP A 210 -3.70 -9.94 4.36
C ASP A 210 -3.16 -10.99 3.36
N ASP A 211 -2.49 -10.58 2.27
CA ASP A 211 -2.04 -11.54 1.23
C ASP A 211 -0.53 -11.92 1.31
N ASP A 212 0.26 -11.27 2.17
CA ASP A 212 1.70 -11.60 2.32
C ASP A 212 1.97 -12.70 3.36
N GLU A 213 1.06 -12.98 4.29
CA GLU A 213 1.20 -14.12 5.23
C GLU A 213 0.89 -15.48 4.58
N GLN A 214 0.06 -15.52 3.53
CA GLN A 214 -0.20 -16.78 2.80
C GLN A 214 0.93 -17.18 1.85
N ARG A 215 1.79 -16.24 1.43
CA ARG A 215 2.94 -16.54 0.57
C ARG A 215 4.13 -17.12 1.34
N ASN A 216 4.38 -16.70 2.57
CA ASN A 216 5.48 -17.24 3.38
C ASN A 216 5.21 -18.66 3.91
N ARG A 217 3.95 -19.06 4.16
CA ARG A 217 3.61 -20.46 4.51
C ARG A 217 3.77 -21.45 3.35
N GLY A 218 3.72 -20.98 2.11
CA GLY A 218 3.88 -21.82 0.91
C GLY A 218 5.32 -22.21 0.60
N GLU A 219 6.29 -21.33 0.91
CA GLU A 219 7.71 -21.58 0.61
C GLU A 219 8.40 -22.44 1.67
N GLU A 220 7.96 -22.37 2.94
CA GLU A 220 8.53 -23.19 4.02
C GLU A 220 8.21 -24.70 3.88
N LEU A 221 7.04 -25.03 3.33
CA LEU A 221 6.66 -26.41 3.00
C LEU A 221 7.46 -27.00 1.83
N HIS A 222 7.94 -26.15 0.90
CA HIS A 222 8.77 -26.58 -0.22
C HIS A 222 10.24 -26.82 0.16
N LEU A 223 10.80 -26.05 1.11
CA LEU A 223 12.14 -26.30 1.64
C LEU A 223 12.20 -27.58 2.51
N ARG A 224 11.15 -27.87 3.27
CA ARG A 224 11.10 -29.07 4.12
C ARG A 224 10.99 -30.37 3.32
N ARG A 225 10.44 -30.32 2.10
CA ARG A 225 10.36 -31.47 1.18
C ARG A 225 11.67 -31.76 0.46
N ARG A 226 12.57 -30.77 0.33
CA ARG A 226 13.86 -30.90 -0.37
C ARG A 226 14.99 -31.43 0.52
N ARG A 227 14.84 -31.40 1.86
CA ARG A 227 15.82 -31.96 2.81
C ARG A 227 15.67 -33.47 3.10
N ARG A 228 14.68 -34.15 2.52
CA ARG A 228 14.45 -35.61 2.72
C ARG A 228 14.95 -36.50 1.58
N SER A 229 15.61 -35.96 0.54
CA SER A 229 15.95 -36.72 -0.67
C SER A 229 17.43 -36.70 -1.08
N SER A 230 18.37 -36.50 -0.17
CA SER A 230 19.79 -36.72 -0.47
C SER A 230 20.49 -37.43 0.68
N GLY A 231 20.37 -38.75 0.72
CA GLY A 231 21.29 -39.63 1.41
C GLY A 231 22.02 -40.46 0.37
N VAL A 232 23.34 -40.26 0.22
CA VAL A 232 24.31 -41.20 -0.36
C VAL A 232 25.67 -40.97 0.35
N ASP A 233 26.13 -42.04 1.02
CA ASP A 233 27.50 -42.51 1.32
C ASP A 233 28.52 -41.74 2.19
N ARG A 234 28.68 -42.23 3.45
CA ARG A 234 29.87 -42.77 4.19
C ARG A 234 31.32 -42.38 3.74
N PRO A 235 32.38 -42.46 4.61
CA PRO A 235 32.50 -43.28 5.85
C PRO A 235 33.35 -42.71 7.05
N ARG A 236 33.22 -43.41 8.20
CA ARG A 236 34.25 -43.83 9.19
C ARG A 236 34.88 -42.87 10.23
N GLU A 237 35.11 -43.50 11.39
CA GLU A 237 35.94 -43.16 12.57
C GLU A 237 35.27 -42.27 13.62
N SER A 238 35.34 -42.50 14.94
CA SER A 238 35.79 -43.60 15.81
C SER A 238 35.38 -43.17 17.23
N GLY A 239 35.01 -44.12 18.09
CA GLY A 239 35.30 -44.02 19.53
C GLY A 239 34.15 -43.81 20.52
N SER A 240 33.92 -44.87 21.32
CA SER A 240 33.75 -44.85 22.79
C SER A 240 32.45 -44.23 23.35
N THR A 241 31.65 -44.82 24.25
CA THR A 241 31.67 -46.07 25.03
C THR A 241 30.34 -46.16 25.78
N ALA A 242 29.91 -47.40 26.04
CA ALA A 242 29.16 -47.85 27.23
C ALA A 242 27.61 -47.91 27.22
N ARG A 243 27.17 -49.19 27.18
CA ARG A 243 26.17 -49.88 28.04
C ARG A 243 24.69 -49.62 27.79
N ASP A 244 24.01 -50.57 27.16
CA ASP A 244 23.38 -51.78 27.76
C ASP A 244 22.00 -51.45 28.34
N VAL A 245 20.92 -51.90 27.69
CA VAL A 245 19.95 -52.86 28.25
C VAL A 245 19.21 -53.53 27.07
N VAL A 246 19.12 -54.85 27.20
CA VAL A 246 18.55 -55.90 26.36
C VAL A 246 17.03 -55.84 26.29
N GLY A 247 16.43 -56.28 25.18
CA GLY A 247 14.99 -56.58 25.10
C GLY A 247 14.48 -56.97 23.71
N ASP A 248 14.83 -58.18 23.26
CA ASP A 248 14.25 -58.87 22.10
C ASP A 248 12.73 -59.09 22.24
N ASN A 249 11.98 -58.92 21.15
CA ASN A 249 11.08 -59.95 20.58
C ASN A 249 10.28 -59.44 19.37
N LEU A 250 10.77 -59.80 18.18
CA LEU A 250 10.14 -60.69 17.19
C LEU A 250 8.63 -60.56 16.80
N PHE A 251 8.47 -60.52 15.47
CA PHE A 251 7.44 -61.13 14.59
C PHE A 251 6.27 -60.30 14.00
N ALA A 252 6.26 -60.35 12.65
CA ALA A 252 5.13 -60.52 11.72
C ALA A 252 4.46 -59.30 11.05
N THR A 253 4.92 -59.01 9.83
CA THR A 253 4.11 -58.64 8.64
C THR A 253 3.25 -59.84 8.19
N PRO A 254 2.08 -59.70 7.50
CA PRO A 254 2.08 -59.31 6.07
C PRO A 254 0.79 -58.65 5.48
N ALA A 255 0.98 -58.18 4.24
CA ALA A 255 0.05 -58.17 3.09
C ALA A 255 -0.99 -57.03 2.89
N THR A 256 -0.74 -56.27 1.82
CA THR A 256 -1.66 -55.56 0.90
C THR A 256 -2.62 -56.53 0.17
N PRO A 257 -3.80 -56.12 -0.42
CA PRO A 257 -3.85 -55.19 -1.57
C PRO A 257 -5.12 -54.32 -1.78
N SER A 258 -4.98 -53.43 -2.76
CA SER A 258 -5.92 -52.50 -3.42
C SER A 258 -7.30 -53.04 -3.85
N ARG A 259 -8.39 -52.22 -3.75
CA ARG A 259 -9.25 -51.78 -4.89
C ARG A 259 -10.49 -50.93 -4.49
N LEU A 260 -10.55 -49.73 -5.07
CA LEU A 260 -11.65 -49.02 -5.75
C LEU A 260 -13.16 -49.26 -5.43
N THR A 261 -13.87 -48.11 -5.32
CA THR A 261 -15.16 -47.69 -5.93
C THR A 261 -16.46 -47.54 -5.12
N THR A 262 -17.00 -46.31 -5.22
CA THR A 262 -18.41 -45.85 -5.35
C THR A 262 -19.35 -45.76 -4.14
N GLY A 263 -19.86 -44.54 -3.90
CA GLY A 263 -21.16 -44.31 -3.23
C GLY A 263 -21.30 -42.94 -2.54
N ARG A 264 -21.75 -41.91 -3.28
CA ARG A 264 -22.20 -40.59 -2.75
C ARG A 264 -23.65 -40.35 -3.19
N PRO A 265 -24.55 -39.93 -2.29
CA PRO A 265 -25.35 -38.72 -2.57
C PRO A 265 -25.59 -37.86 -1.30
N ARG A 266 -25.41 -36.53 -1.41
CA ARG A 266 -26.46 -35.48 -1.37
C ARG A 266 -27.06 -35.21 0.02
N SER A 267 -26.87 -33.97 0.48
CA SER A 267 -27.69 -33.34 1.52
C SER A 267 -28.13 -31.96 1.01
N ASP A 268 -29.42 -31.85 0.70
CA ASP A 268 -30.20 -30.61 0.79
C ASP A 268 -30.28 -30.24 2.29
N SER A 269 -30.31 -28.99 2.74
CA SER A 269 -31.51 -28.14 2.85
C SER A 269 -31.08 -26.82 3.53
N ARG A 270 -31.36 -25.64 2.95
CA ARG A 270 -32.60 -24.84 3.02
C ARG A 270 -32.70 -23.97 4.29
N ALA A 271 -32.27 -22.71 4.17
CA ALA A 271 -32.76 -21.58 4.99
C ALA A 271 -34.03 -21.00 4.33
N PRO A 272 -34.91 -20.38 5.14
CA PRO A 272 -35.19 -18.93 5.01
C PRO A 272 -35.39 -18.29 6.41
N ASP A 273 -35.56 -16.99 6.66
CA ASP A 273 -35.39 -15.67 6.02
C ASP A 273 -36.06 -14.67 7.01
N VAL A 274 -35.58 -13.41 7.10
CA VAL A 274 -36.19 -12.19 7.71
C VAL A 274 -36.66 -12.24 9.19
N GLY A 275 -36.47 -11.28 10.10
CA GLY A 275 -36.03 -9.88 10.10
C GLY A 275 -36.77 -9.11 11.23
N GLY A 276 -36.24 -7.96 11.67
CA GLY A 276 -37.03 -6.93 12.39
C GLY A 276 -36.66 -6.60 13.85
N ARG A 277 -35.97 -5.46 14.03
CA ARG A 277 -35.86 -4.59 15.24
C ARG A 277 -37.24 -4.00 15.67
N PRO A 278 -37.41 -3.16 16.75
CA PRO A 278 -36.49 -2.65 17.79
C PRO A 278 -37.03 -2.69 19.26
N SER A 279 -36.19 -2.26 20.22
CA SER A 279 -36.46 -2.01 21.67
C SER A 279 -37.59 -1.02 21.98
N PRO A 280 -38.09 -0.94 23.24
CA PRO A 280 -37.50 0.03 24.19
C PRO A 280 -37.43 -0.40 25.68
N VAL A 281 -36.59 0.34 26.42
CA VAL A 281 -36.36 0.43 27.88
C VAL A 281 -37.57 1.08 28.60
N PRO A 282 -37.90 0.77 29.88
CA PRO A 282 -37.39 1.47 31.10
C PRO A 282 -36.96 0.49 32.22
N ASP A 283 -35.92 0.72 33.02
CA ASP A 283 -35.68 1.73 34.07
C ASP A 283 -36.23 1.32 35.47
N VAL A 284 -35.29 0.94 36.35
CA VAL A 284 -35.11 1.34 37.78
C VAL A 284 -36.17 0.97 38.86
N ARG A 285 -35.62 0.65 40.06
CA ARG A 285 -36.21 0.57 41.43
C ARG A 285 -36.98 -0.71 41.76
N SER A 286 -37.04 -1.20 43.00
CA SER A 286 -36.36 -1.04 44.29
C SER A 286 -36.98 -2.15 45.16
N GLU A 287 -36.25 -2.65 46.14
CA GLU A 287 -36.72 -3.11 47.47
C GLU A 287 -38.24 -3.28 47.69
N HIS A 288 -38.67 -4.48 48.08
CA HIS A 288 -39.32 -4.72 49.39
C HIS A 288 -39.89 -6.14 49.49
N ASP A 289 -39.42 -6.84 50.53
CA ASP A 289 -40.17 -7.47 51.61
C ASP A 289 -41.32 -8.46 51.34
N ASP A 290 -41.19 -9.56 52.09
CA ASP A 290 -42.23 -10.28 52.81
C ASP A 290 -43.39 -10.90 52.01
N TYR A 291 -43.30 -12.23 51.83
CA TYR A 291 -44.48 -13.09 51.94
C TYR A 291 -44.13 -14.42 52.62
N GLU A 292 -44.20 -14.38 53.95
CA GLU A 292 -44.77 -15.45 54.77
C GLU A 292 -46.14 -15.85 54.19
N MET A 293 -46.37 -17.14 53.91
CA MET A 293 -47.70 -17.73 53.96
C MET A 293 -47.61 -19.21 54.38
N ASP A 294 -48.43 -19.50 55.38
CA ASP A 294 -48.56 -20.66 56.25
C ASP A 294 -48.87 -22.04 55.60
N PRO A 295 -48.73 -23.13 56.39
CA PRO A 295 -49.12 -24.49 56.04
C PRO A 295 -50.60 -24.77 56.39
N LEU A 296 -51.39 -25.28 55.43
CA LEU A 296 -52.75 -25.80 55.66
C LEU A 296 -52.72 -27.33 55.48
N VAL A 297 -52.74 -28.11 56.57
CA VAL A 297 -53.95 -28.70 57.20
C VAL A 297 -54.62 -29.77 56.32
N THR A 298 -54.33 -31.05 56.59
CA THR A 298 -55.27 -32.19 56.47
C THR A 298 -56.40 -32.04 57.52
N PRO A 299 -57.57 -32.72 57.50
CA PRO A 299 -57.90 -33.99 56.81
C PRO A 299 -59.33 -34.08 56.20
N GLY A 300 -59.54 -35.00 55.25
CA GLY A 300 -60.86 -35.35 54.72
C GLY A 300 -61.22 -36.80 55.02
N SER A 301 -61.78 -37.06 56.21
CA SER A 301 -62.47 -38.30 56.55
C SER A 301 -63.77 -38.45 55.76
N SER A 302 -64.04 -39.64 55.20
CA SER A 302 -65.39 -40.03 54.79
C SER A 302 -65.72 -41.38 55.41
N LEU A 303 -66.51 -41.32 56.48
CA LEU A 303 -67.16 -42.42 57.19
C LEU A 303 -68.21 -43.09 56.28
N ALA A 304 -68.16 -44.42 56.19
CA ALA A 304 -69.27 -45.23 55.70
C ALA A 304 -69.93 -45.96 56.88
N ILE A 305 -71.23 -45.75 57.00
CA ILE A 305 -72.16 -46.23 58.03
C ILE A 305 -72.65 -47.64 57.66
N PRO A 306 -72.74 -48.61 58.59
CA PRO A 306 -73.63 -49.75 58.43
C PRO A 306 -74.92 -49.58 59.24
N GLN A 307 -76.03 -49.90 58.57
CA GLN A 307 -77.41 -49.84 59.03
C GLN A 307 -77.74 -50.88 60.12
N ALA A 308 -78.75 -50.50 60.92
CA ALA A 308 -79.24 -51.18 62.11
C ALA A 308 -80.02 -52.49 61.88
N SER A 309 -80.13 -53.22 63.00
CA SER A 309 -80.82 -54.47 63.36
C SER A 309 -82.25 -54.68 62.81
N PRO A 310 -82.81 -55.90 62.96
CA PRO A 310 -83.76 -56.07 64.08
C PRO A 310 -83.68 -57.41 64.84
N ILE A 311 -84.21 -57.32 66.05
CA ILE A 311 -84.31 -58.23 67.19
C ILE A 311 -85.28 -59.40 66.93
N GLN A 312 -84.91 -60.63 67.32
CA GLN A 312 -85.85 -61.69 67.70
C GLN A 312 -85.34 -62.50 68.90
N VAL A 313 -86.30 -63.02 69.66
CA VAL A 313 -86.29 -63.34 71.08
C VAL A 313 -86.46 -64.87 71.28
N GLU A 314 -85.78 -65.41 72.30
CA GLU A 314 -85.99 -66.73 72.99
C GLU A 314 -85.65 -68.04 72.23
N PRO A 315 -85.42 -69.21 72.90
CA PRO A 315 -85.33 -69.50 74.34
C PRO A 315 -84.03 -70.23 74.77
N HIS A 316 -83.90 -70.38 76.09
CA HIS A 316 -82.79 -70.97 76.84
C HIS A 316 -82.40 -72.42 76.47
N ASN A 317 -81.09 -72.71 76.55
CA ASN A 317 -80.38 -74.02 76.62
C ASN A 317 -79.49 -74.47 75.44
N THR A 318 -78.80 -73.56 74.74
CA THR A 318 -77.60 -73.87 73.90
C THR A 318 -76.55 -72.75 73.91
N LEU A 319 -76.48 -71.98 75.00
CA LEU A 319 -75.67 -70.76 75.13
C LEU A 319 -74.16 -71.02 74.99
N VAL A 320 -73.70 -72.23 75.37
CA VAL A 320 -72.29 -72.64 75.26
C VAL A 320 -71.91 -72.92 73.81
N GLU A 321 -72.65 -73.74 73.06
CA GLU A 321 -72.34 -74.03 71.65
C GLU A 321 -72.47 -72.79 70.74
N SER A 322 -73.42 -71.89 71.02
CA SER A 322 -73.53 -70.62 70.29
C SER A 322 -72.39 -69.67 70.60
N LEU A 323 -71.92 -69.62 71.85
CA LEU A 323 -70.75 -68.83 72.22
C LEU A 323 -69.47 -69.44 71.65
N GLU A 324 -69.36 -70.76 71.57
CA GLU A 324 -68.23 -71.46 70.96
C GLU A 324 -68.16 -71.23 69.45
N ARG A 325 -69.28 -71.31 68.73
CA ARG A 325 -69.32 -70.95 67.30
C ARG A 325 -69.01 -69.46 67.08
N LYS A 326 -69.59 -68.56 67.89
CA LYS A 326 -69.27 -67.13 67.82
C LYS A 326 -67.81 -66.87 68.16
N TYR A 327 -67.24 -67.55 69.13
CA TYR A 327 -65.83 -67.45 69.49
C TYR A 327 -64.93 -67.95 68.36
N PHE A 328 -65.29 -69.07 67.71
CA PHE A 328 -64.56 -69.61 66.57
C PHE A 328 -64.62 -68.68 65.36
N ASP A 329 -65.80 -68.15 65.03
CA ASP A 329 -65.98 -67.17 63.94
C ASP A 329 -65.24 -65.86 64.25
N LEU A 330 -65.29 -65.38 65.50
CA LEU A 330 -64.58 -64.17 65.92
C LEU A 330 -63.06 -64.38 65.90
N LYS A 331 -62.58 -65.57 66.26
CA LYS A 331 -61.16 -65.94 66.18
C LYS A 331 -60.70 -66.06 64.74
N LEU A 332 -61.50 -66.66 63.86
CA LEU A 332 -61.22 -66.71 62.42
C LEU A 332 -61.20 -65.31 61.80
N GLN A 333 -62.12 -64.43 62.20
CA GLN A 333 -62.09 -63.02 61.80
C GLN A 333 -60.87 -62.27 62.35
N HIS A 334 -60.52 -62.50 63.61
CA HIS A 334 -59.32 -61.91 64.22
C HIS A 334 -58.07 -62.35 63.47
N ASP A 335 -57.91 -63.65 63.19
CA ASP A 335 -56.76 -64.19 62.47
C ASP A 335 -56.70 -63.67 61.02
N LYS A 336 -57.87 -63.49 60.37
CA LYS A 336 -57.96 -62.83 59.05
C LYS A 336 -57.50 -61.37 59.12
N VAL A 337 -57.96 -60.61 60.13
CA VAL A 337 -57.56 -59.22 60.32
C VAL A 337 -56.06 -59.12 60.64
N VAL A 338 -55.52 -60.03 61.46
CA VAL A 338 -54.07 -60.08 61.76
C VAL A 338 -53.26 -60.35 60.49
N LEU A 339 -53.71 -61.27 59.63
CA LEU A 339 -53.04 -61.54 58.35
C LEU A 339 -53.09 -60.32 57.43
N GLU A 340 -54.27 -59.68 57.27
CA GLU A 340 -54.44 -58.47 56.47
C GLU A 340 -53.64 -57.28 57.01
N VAL A 341 -53.48 -57.17 58.33
CA VAL A 341 -52.62 -56.16 58.97
C VAL A 341 -51.15 -56.47 58.67
N SER A 342 -50.71 -57.72 58.78
CA SER A 342 -49.33 -58.06 58.43
C SER A 342 -49.01 -57.85 56.95
N GLU A 343 -49.97 -58.12 56.05
CA GLU A 343 -49.82 -57.85 54.62
C GLU A 343 -49.77 -56.34 54.35
N ARG A 344 -50.59 -55.56 55.06
CA ARG A 344 -50.52 -54.09 55.01
C ARG A 344 -49.18 -53.57 55.51
N ASP A 345 -48.68 -54.07 56.64
CA ASP A 345 -47.39 -53.66 57.19
C ASP A 345 -46.22 -54.04 56.26
N ALA A 346 -46.25 -55.23 55.67
CA ALA A 346 -45.28 -55.64 54.65
C ALA A 346 -45.33 -54.71 53.41
N ARG A 347 -46.53 -54.31 52.99
CA ARG A 347 -46.71 -53.37 51.88
C ARG A 347 -46.24 -51.96 52.24
N ILE A 348 -46.45 -51.50 53.46
CA ILE A 348 -45.96 -50.20 53.96
C ILE A 348 -44.43 -50.21 53.97
N LEU A 349 -43.81 -51.27 54.47
CA LEU A 349 -42.35 -51.42 54.46
C LEU A 349 -41.79 -51.42 53.03
N SER A 350 -42.43 -52.15 52.11
CA SER A 350 -42.07 -52.15 50.68
C SER A 350 -42.17 -50.75 50.07
N LEU A 351 -43.24 -50.01 50.36
CA LEU A 351 -43.40 -48.64 49.87
C LEU A 351 -42.39 -47.68 50.50
N GLN A 352 -42.03 -47.86 51.78
CA GLN A 352 -40.96 -47.08 52.41
C GLN A 352 -39.60 -47.35 51.76
N THR A 353 -39.29 -48.60 51.41
CA THR A 353 -38.08 -48.91 50.64
C THR A 353 -38.11 -48.25 49.26
N ASP A 354 -39.23 -48.31 48.54
CA ASP A 354 -39.36 -47.68 47.22
C ASP A 354 -39.23 -46.16 47.30
N ILE A 355 -39.82 -45.52 48.32
CA ILE A 355 -39.70 -44.07 48.57
C ILE A 355 -38.25 -43.71 48.85
N ASN A 356 -37.54 -44.50 49.66
CA ASN A 356 -36.13 -44.25 49.97
C ASN A 356 -35.24 -44.42 48.73
N ASP A 357 -35.51 -45.41 47.90
CA ASP A 357 -34.77 -45.64 46.65
C ASP A 357 -35.05 -44.55 45.61
N LEU A 358 -36.30 -44.10 45.49
CA LEU A 358 -36.67 -42.96 44.66
C LEU A 358 -36.04 -41.66 45.15
N SER A 359 -36.03 -41.43 46.47
CA SER A 359 -35.36 -40.27 47.08
C SER A 359 -33.86 -40.28 46.80
N LYS A 360 -33.19 -41.43 46.98
CA LYS A 360 -31.78 -41.60 46.60
C LYS A 360 -31.54 -41.33 45.12
N LYS A 361 -32.36 -41.90 44.23
CA LYS A 361 -32.27 -41.64 42.78
C LYS A 361 -32.47 -40.17 42.43
N ALA A 362 -33.43 -39.49 43.07
CA ALA A 362 -33.68 -38.06 42.86
C ALA A 362 -32.49 -37.21 43.33
N THR A 363 -31.92 -37.52 44.51
CA THR A 363 -30.72 -36.81 45.01
C THR A 363 -29.49 -37.04 44.13
N ALA A 364 -29.30 -38.25 43.60
CA ALA A 364 -28.21 -38.55 42.68
C ALA A 364 -28.40 -37.81 41.34
N ALA A 365 -29.61 -37.82 40.77
CA ALA A 365 -29.90 -37.09 39.54
C ALA A 365 -29.74 -35.56 39.71
N MET A 366 -30.10 -35.02 40.88
CA MET A 366 -29.86 -33.61 41.20
C MET A 366 -28.37 -33.29 41.35
N ALA A 367 -27.58 -34.19 41.94
CA ALA A 367 -26.13 -34.04 42.04
C ALA A 367 -25.48 -34.03 40.65
N ASP A 368 -25.86 -34.97 39.76
CA ASP A 368 -25.38 -35.02 38.37
C ASP A 368 -25.76 -33.74 37.59
N LYS A 369 -26.99 -33.24 37.77
CA LYS A 369 -27.42 -32.00 37.13
C LYS A 369 -26.73 -30.76 37.68
N ASN A 370 -26.44 -30.73 38.97
CA ASN A 370 -25.61 -29.67 39.55
C ASN A 370 -24.17 -29.75 39.02
N SER A 371 -23.58 -30.93 38.84
CA SER A 371 -22.25 -31.03 38.24
C SER A 371 -22.24 -30.55 36.78
N GLU A 372 -23.24 -30.95 35.97
CA GLU A 372 -23.39 -30.42 34.60
C GLU A 372 -23.54 -28.89 34.60
N PHE A 373 -24.30 -28.33 35.55
CA PHE A 373 -24.47 -26.88 35.66
C PHE A 373 -23.16 -26.17 36.01
N THR A 374 -22.38 -26.71 36.95
CA THR A 374 -21.07 -26.14 37.30
C THR A 374 -20.05 -26.26 36.16
N GLU A 375 -20.07 -27.35 35.39
CA GLU A 375 -19.26 -27.47 34.18
C GLU A 375 -19.69 -26.44 33.13
N LEU A 376 -20.99 -26.24 32.95
CA LEU A 376 -21.49 -25.23 32.01
C LEU A 376 -21.08 -23.82 32.47
N GLU A 377 -21.23 -23.50 33.75
CA GLU A 377 -20.84 -22.21 34.33
C GLU A 377 -19.34 -21.94 34.16
N THR A 378 -18.49 -22.93 34.45
CA THR A 378 -17.03 -22.82 34.23
C THR A 378 -16.67 -22.67 32.75
N THR A 379 -17.39 -23.33 31.83
CA THR A 379 -17.16 -23.10 30.38
C THR A 379 -17.57 -21.71 29.94
N PHE A 380 -18.64 -21.14 30.51
CA PHE A 380 -19.07 -19.76 30.24
C PHE A 380 -18.10 -18.73 30.80
N THR A 381 -17.59 -18.91 32.02
CA THR A 381 -16.58 -18.01 32.60
C THR A 381 -15.28 -18.05 31.80
N ASN A 382 -14.79 -19.25 31.46
CA ASN A 382 -13.60 -19.42 30.62
C ASN A 382 -13.78 -18.76 29.24
N ARG A 383 -14.99 -18.84 28.67
CA ARG A 383 -15.29 -18.19 27.39
C ARG A 383 -15.35 -16.67 27.53
N ALA A 384 -15.92 -16.14 28.62
CA ALA A 384 -15.94 -14.71 28.90
C ALA A 384 -14.51 -14.16 29.07
N GLU A 385 -13.66 -14.81 29.85
CA GLU A 385 -12.26 -14.42 30.02
C GLU A 385 -11.46 -14.47 28.71
N ASN A 386 -11.73 -15.46 27.85
CA ASN A 386 -11.13 -15.52 26.52
C ASN A 386 -11.58 -14.34 25.63
N PHE A 387 -12.83 -13.92 25.71
CA PHE A 387 -13.30 -12.74 24.99
C PHE A 387 -12.70 -11.45 25.55
N GLU A 388 -12.59 -11.30 26.86
CA GLU A 388 -11.93 -10.15 27.49
C GLU A 388 -10.45 -10.05 27.08
N ARG A 389 -9.75 -11.18 27.03
CA ARG A 389 -8.36 -11.24 26.55
C ARG A 389 -8.25 -10.84 25.08
N CYS A 390 -9.15 -11.33 24.24
CA CYS A 390 -9.19 -10.99 22.82
C CYS A 390 -9.48 -9.48 22.61
N ILE A 391 -10.40 -8.90 23.39
CA ILE A 391 -10.68 -7.47 23.37
C ILE A 391 -9.47 -6.67 23.83
N ALA A 392 -8.78 -7.09 24.89
CA ALA A 392 -7.58 -6.43 25.37
C ALA A 392 -6.44 -6.46 24.33
N GLU A 393 -6.23 -7.59 23.66
CA GLU A 393 -5.29 -7.72 22.54
C GLU A 393 -5.66 -6.80 21.37
N GLN A 394 -6.94 -6.73 21.00
CA GLN A 394 -7.40 -5.81 19.95
C GLN A 394 -7.23 -4.33 20.33
N LEU A 395 -7.47 -3.96 21.59
CA LEU A 395 -7.22 -2.60 22.05
C LEU A 395 -5.71 -2.27 22.05
N ALA A 396 -4.86 -3.23 22.41
CA ALA A 396 -3.42 -3.07 22.33
C ALA A 396 -2.94 -2.85 20.88
N THR A 397 -3.48 -3.60 19.92
CA THR A 397 -3.15 -3.40 18.49
C THR A 397 -3.68 -2.08 17.96
N ILE A 398 -4.91 -1.66 18.31
CA ILE A 398 -5.47 -0.35 17.93
C ILE A 398 -4.56 0.78 18.44
N THR A 399 -4.18 0.76 19.72
CA THR A 399 -3.29 1.80 20.27
C THR A 399 -1.88 1.78 19.64
N GLY A 400 -1.41 0.60 19.19
CA GLY A 400 -0.21 0.47 18.38
C GLY A 400 -0.32 1.23 17.05
N LEU A 401 -1.36 0.92 16.28
CA LEU A 401 -1.63 1.54 14.99
C LEU A 401 -1.89 3.05 15.09
N GLU A 402 -2.51 3.53 16.17
CA GLU A 402 -2.70 4.96 16.42
C GLU A 402 -1.36 5.69 16.60
N ARG A 403 -0.40 5.11 17.33
CA ARG A 403 0.95 5.70 17.46
C ARG A 403 1.68 5.74 16.12
N GLU A 404 1.61 4.67 15.33
CA GLU A 404 2.22 4.62 14.00
C GLU A 404 1.60 5.67 13.08
N ARG A 405 0.27 5.82 13.09
CA ARG A 405 -0.43 6.88 12.34
C ARG A 405 0.04 8.27 12.75
N GLU A 406 0.23 8.51 14.04
CA GLU A 406 0.69 9.79 14.57
C GLU A 406 2.15 10.09 14.18
N GLU A 407 3.01 9.07 14.15
CA GLU A 407 4.37 9.18 13.64
C GLU A 407 4.42 9.48 12.13
N VAL A 408 3.59 8.79 11.34
CA VAL A 408 3.46 9.08 9.90
C VAL A 408 2.93 10.50 9.67
N ASN A 409 1.98 10.97 10.47
CA ASN A 409 1.51 12.35 10.39
C ASN A 409 2.61 13.37 10.73
N LYS A 410 3.45 13.10 11.74
CA LYS A 410 4.62 13.95 12.03
C LYS A 410 5.59 14.00 10.85
N LYS A 411 5.88 12.86 10.22
CA LYS A 411 6.72 12.78 9.01
C LYS A 411 6.09 13.50 7.81
N LEU A 412 4.77 13.39 7.65
CA LEU A 412 4.06 14.11 6.59
C LEU A 412 4.13 15.62 6.79
N SER A 413 3.97 16.09 8.03
CA SER A 413 4.09 17.51 8.37
C SER A 413 5.51 18.04 8.14
N SER A 414 6.55 17.27 8.48
CA SER A 414 7.94 17.68 8.21
C SER A 414 8.26 17.71 6.71
N LEU A 415 7.77 16.74 5.94
CA LEU A 415 7.90 16.74 4.48
C LEU A 415 7.15 17.90 3.83
N GLN A 416 5.96 18.25 4.31
CA GLN A 416 5.23 19.42 3.84
C GLN A 416 5.98 20.72 4.13
N GLN A 417 6.63 20.82 5.30
CA GLN A 417 7.45 21.98 5.63
C GLN A 417 8.71 22.06 4.78
N ALA A 418 9.38 20.92 4.53
CA ALA A 418 10.52 20.85 3.63
C ALA A 418 10.14 21.19 2.18
N LEU A 419 8.96 20.76 1.72
CA LEU A 419 8.43 21.11 0.41
C LEU A 419 8.20 22.61 0.29
N ARG A 420 7.58 23.27 1.29
CA ARG A 420 7.41 24.72 1.29
C ARG A 420 8.74 25.46 1.26
N ALA A 421 9.73 25.01 2.03
CA ALA A 421 11.08 25.59 2.00
C ALA A 421 11.75 25.41 0.62
N ALA A 422 11.54 24.26 -0.03
CA ALA A 422 12.02 24.04 -1.39
C ALA A 422 11.29 24.93 -2.42
N GLU A 423 9.98 25.12 -2.29
CA GLU A 423 9.18 26.04 -3.11
C GLU A 423 9.66 27.49 -2.95
N GLU A 424 9.96 27.94 -1.74
CA GLU A 424 10.55 29.26 -1.47
C GLU A 424 11.93 29.41 -2.14
N ASN A 425 12.78 28.36 -2.09
CA ASN A 425 14.06 28.37 -2.78
C ASN A 425 13.89 28.44 -4.31
N VAL A 426 12.88 27.77 -4.88
CA VAL A 426 12.57 27.88 -6.32
C VAL A 426 12.18 29.31 -6.68
N VAL A 427 11.39 29.98 -5.84
CA VAL A 427 11.07 31.41 -6.04
C VAL A 427 12.35 32.25 -6.02
N GLY A 428 13.27 32.01 -5.07
CA GLY A 428 14.58 32.67 -5.05
C GLY A 428 15.42 32.43 -6.30
N ILE A 429 15.43 31.20 -6.83
CA ILE A 429 16.11 30.88 -8.09
C ILE A 429 15.48 31.62 -9.27
N THR A 430 14.15 31.69 -9.35
CA THR A 430 13.48 32.43 -10.44
C THR A 430 13.80 33.93 -10.40
N GLN A 431 13.91 34.52 -9.21
CA GLN A 431 14.35 35.91 -9.06
C GLN A 431 15.80 36.09 -9.54
N LEU A 432 16.69 35.15 -9.22
CA LEU A 432 18.07 35.17 -9.73
C LEU A 432 18.12 35.03 -11.26
N GLU A 433 17.32 34.15 -11.85
CA GLU A 433 17.21 34.00 -13.31
C GLU A 433 16.74 35.30 -13.99
N ASP A 434 15.78 36.00 -13.39
CA ASP A 434 15.33 37.31 -13.89
C ASP A 434 16.45 38.36 -13.76
N THR A 435 17.20 38.40 -12.66
CA THR A 435 18.36 39.31 -12.54
C THR A 435 19.47 39.00 -13.53
N ILE A 436 19.74 37.72 -13.82
CA ILE A 436 20.72 37.30 -14.84
C ILE A 436 20.22 37.73 -16.24
N ARG A 437 18.92 37.62 -16.51
CA ARG A 437 18.32 38.08 -17.76
C ARG A 437 18.49 39.59 -17.93
N ASP A 438 18.21 40.36 -16.88
CA ASP A 438 18.36 41.83 -16.89
C ASP A 438 19.82 42.25 -17.07
N LEU A 439 20.76 41.59 -16.38
CA LEU A 439 22.19 41.81 -16.58
C LEU A 439 22.64 41.43 -17.99
N GLY A 440 22.07 40.36 -18.56
CA GLY A 440 22.30 39.97 -19.96
C GLY A 440 21.81 41.02 -20.95
N LEU A 441 20.66 41.66 -20.69
CA LEU A 441 20.16 42.79 -21.48
C LEU A 441 21.06 44.03 -21.35
N GLN A 442 21.53 44.34 -20.14
CA GLN A 442 22.48 45.43 -19.93
C GLN A 442 23.80 45.17 -20.66
N LYS A 443 24.35 43.94 -20.59
CA LYS A 443 25.55 43.55 -21.32
C LYS A 443 25.40 43.78 -22.82
N LYS A 444 24.29 43.31 -23.42
CA LYS A 444 23.99 43.55 -24.85
C LYS A 444 23.87 45.04 -25.19
N SER A 445 23.29 45.84 -24.30
CA SER A 445 23.22 47.29 -24.47
C SER A 445 24.60 47.94 -24.48
N VAL A 446 25.50 47.51 -23.58
CA VAL A 446 26.88 48.01 -23.53
C VAL A 446 27.68 47.54 -24.73
N GLU A 447 27.51 46.29 -25.17
CA GLU A 447 28.13 45.76 -26.39
C GLU A 447 27.69 46.57 -27.62
N GLY A 448 26.38 46.88 -27.75
CA GLY A 448 25.88 47.73 -28.83
C GLY A 448 26.45 49.16 -28.78
N GLN A 449 26.62 49.75 -27.59
CA GLN A 449 27.30 51.04 -27.45
C GLN A 449 28.78 50.97 -27.86
N LEU A 450 29.46 49.88 -27.52
CA LEU A 450 30.85 49.66 -27.91
C LEU A 450 31.00 49.52 -29.43
N GLU A 451 30.09 48.79 -30.09
CA GLU A 451 30.08 48.68 -31.56
C GLU A 451 29.88 50.04 -32.24
N VAL A 452 28.96 50.87 -31.72
CA VAL A 452 28.75 52.23 -32.21
C VAL A 452 30.01 53.08 -32.06
N GLU A 453 30.69 53.00 -30.91
CA GLU A 453 31.96 53.73 -30.70
C GLU A 453 33.11 53.18 -31.57
N GLN A 454 33.16 51.87 -31.83
CA GLN A 454 34.11 51.29 -32.78
C GLN A 454 33.85 51.80 -34.20
N PHE A 455 32.58 51.91 -34.61
CA PHE A 455 32.23 52.46 -35.91
C PHE A 455 32.65 53.93 -36.04
N LYS A 456 32.36 54.76 -35.03
CA LYS A 456 32.84 56.16 -34.98
C LYS A 456 34.36 56.27 -35.07
N ASN A 457 35.09 55.37 -34.40
CA ASN A 457 36.54 55.34 -34.50
C ASN A 457 37.00 54.96 -35.92
N CYS A 458 36.34 54.02 -36.59
CA CYS A 458 36.63 53.70 -37.99
C CYS A 458 36.40 54.90 -38.91
N ASP A 459 35.30 55.63 -38.73
CA ASP A 459 35.01 56.84 -39.49
C ASP A 459 36.08 57.92 -39.26
N LEU A 460 36.48 58.14 -38.00
CA LEU A 460 37.57 59.05 -37.64
C LEU A 460 38.91 58.64 -38.27
N PHE A 461 39.24 57.34 -38.29
CA PHE A 461 40.45 56.86 -38.95
C PHE A 461 40.42 57.05 -40.47
N GLN A 462 39.25 56.89 -41.09
CA GLN A 462 39.07 57.12 -42.51
C GLN A 462 39.18 58.61 -42.84
N GLU A 463 38.62 59.48 -42.01
CA GLU A 463 38.77 60.92 -42.10
C GLU A 463 40.25 61.35 -41.97
N ILE A 464 40.99 60.81 -40.99
CA ILE A 464 42.44 61.06 -40.85
C ILE A 464 43.21 60.60 -42.09
N ARG A 465 42.86 59.43 -42.68
CA ARG A 465 43.48 58.99 -43.93
C ARG A 465 43.20 59.94 -45.08
N ASN A 466 41.95 60.40 -45.22
CA ASN A 466 41.59 61.37 -46.26
C ASN A 466 42.37 62.67 -46.08
N GLN A 467 42.47 63.16 -44.83
CA GLN A 467 43.28 64.34 -44.51
C GLN A 467 44.77 64.12 -44.86
N ASN A 468 45.32 62.95 -44.58
CA ASN A 468 46.70 62.62 -44.96
C ASN A 468 46.89 62.59 -46.47
N VAL A 469 45.96 62.03 -47.24
CA VAL A 469 46.01 62.07 -48.72
C VAL A 469 45.94 63.50 -49.22
N THR A 470 45.09 64.35 -48.64
CA THR A 470 45.05 65.77 -49.01
C THR A 470 46.35 66.50 -48.64
N ASN A 471 46.96 66.16 -47.50
CA ASN A 471 48.24 66.72 -47.09
C ASN A 471 49.39 66.26 -48.01
N GLU A 472 49.40 64.99 -48.43
CA GLU A 472 50.37 64.48 -49.40
C GLU A 472 50.20 65.17 -50.75
N SER A 473 48.97 65.36 -51.23
CA SER A 473 48.71 66.13 -52.45
C SER A 473 49.16 67.59 -52.34
N LEU A 474 48.94 68.23 -51.19
CA LEU A 474 49.43 69.59 -50.94
C LEU A 474 50.96 69.65 -50.87
N LEU A 475 51.61 68.63 -50.31
CA LEU A 475 53.07 68.52 -50.31
C LEU A 475 53.60 68.31 -51.74
N GLU A 476 52.95 67.48 -52.55
CA GLU A 476 53.30 67.27 -53.96
C GLU A 476 53.14 68.57 -54.75
N GLN A 477 52.04 69.30 -54.56
CA GLN A 477 51.85 70.64 -55.14
C GLN A 477 52.92 71.63 -54.67
N LEU A 478 53.34 71.58 -53.40
CA LEU A 478 54.44 72.40 -52.89
C LEU A 478 55.78 72.02 -53.51
N THR A 479 56.03 70.73 -53.77
CA THR A 479 57.24 70.28 -54.46
C THR A 479 57.23 70.70 -55.93
N ASP A 480 56.10 70.62 -56.61
CA ASP A 480 55.93 71.10 -57.99
C ASP A 480 56.09 72.62 -58.09
N LEU A 481 55.55 73.37 -57.13
CA LEU A 481 55.78 74.80 -57.05
C LEU A 481 57.25 75.12 -56.74
N SER A 482 57.90 74.33 -55.89
CA SER A 482 59.33 74.51 -55.59
C SER A 482 60.23 74.19 -56.79
N THR A 483 59.93 73.14 -57.56
CA THR A 483 60.65 72.84 -58.81
C THR A 483 60.39 73.91 -59.86
N LYS A 484 59.17 74.44 -59.94
CA LYS A 484 58.82 75.55 -60.82
C LYS A 484 59.53 76.86 -60.43
N ILE A 485 59.63 77.16 -59.13
CA ILE A 485 60.44 78.28 -58.63
C ILE A 485 61.90 78.08 -59.04
N ARG A 486 62.46 76.89 -58.86
CA ARG A 486 63.84 76.59 -59.23
C ARG A 486 64.09 76.72 -60.74
N LEU A 487 63.15 76.27 -61.57
CA LEU A 487 63.21 76.46 -63.03
C LEU A 487 63.12 77.95 -63.41
N LEU A 488 62.28 78.72 -62.71
CA LEU A 488 62.20 80.17 -62.92
C LEU A 488 63.46 80.89 -62.42
N GLU A 489 64.09 80.44 -61.35
CA GLU A 489 65.40 80.92 -60.87
C GLU A 489 66.52 80.58 -61.85
N ASP A 490 66.53 79.38 -62.43
CA ASP A 490 67.46 78.98 -63.49
C ASP A 490 67.22 79.77 -64.79
N GLU A 491 65.96 80.03 -65.15
CA GLU A 491 65.61 80.94 -66.24
C GLU A 491 66.02 82.38 -65.95
N GLN A 492 65.90 82.84 -64.71
CA GLN A 492 66.34 84.16 -64.27
C GLN A 492 67.86 84.27 -64.39
N ALA A 493 68.62 83.26 -63.94
CA ALA A 493 70.08 83.19 -64.10
C ALA A 493 70.50 83.14 -65.58
N ASN A 494 69.73 82.44 -66.42
CA ASN A 494 69.93 82.43 -67.87
C ASN A 494 69.59 83.79 -68.51
N ARG A 495 68.57 84.49 -68.02
CA ARG A 495 68.28 85.87 -68.44
C ARG A 495 69.39 86.82 -67.98
N ASP A 496 69.90 86.66 -66.76
CA ASP A 496 70.96 87.49 -66.19
C ASP A 496 72.27 87.32 -66.97
N THR A 497 72.62 86.09 -67.36
CA THR A 497 73.76 85.80 -68.24
C THR A 497 73.54 86.30 -69.68
N ALA A 498 72.31 86.22 -70.20
CA ALA A 498 71.95 86.81 -71.49
C ALA A 498 72.00 88.35 -71.46
N THR A 499 71.59 89.00 -70.37
CA THR A 499 71.74 90.46 -70.18
C THR A 499 73.19 90.87 -70.03
N GLN A 500 74.04 90.08 -69.36
CA GLN A 500 75.49 90.32 -69.31
C GLN A 500 76.15 90.19 -70.68
N LEU A 501 75.69 89.24 -71.52
CA LEU A 501 76.14 89.10 -72.91
C LEU A 501 75.63 90.25 -73.80
N LEU A 502 74.40 90.71 -73.58
CA LEU A 502 73.83 91.87 -74.28
C LEU A 502 74.50 93.18 -73.84
N GLU A 503 74.87 93.37 -72.57
CA GLU A 503 75.66 94.54 -72.12
C GLU A 503 77.08 94.53 -72.71
N ARG A 504 77.68 93.36 -72.89
CA ARG A 504 78.97 93.21 -73.58
C ARG A 504 78.84 93.51 -75.09
N SER A 505 77.80 93.01 -75.74
CA SER A 505 77.56 93.28 -77.17
C SER A 505 77.12 94.72 -77.45
N LEU A 506 76.42 95.37 -76.52
CA LEU A 506 75.96 96.76 -76.62
C LEU A 506 77.07 97.78 -76.28
N SER A 507 78.12 97.36 -75.56
CA SER A 507 79.35 98.16 -75.40
C SER A 507 80.31 98.02 -76.59
N GLU A 508 80.36 96.86 -77.25
CA GLU A 508 81.08 96.66 -78.53
C GLU A 508 80.37 97.38 -79.70
N SER A 509 79.04 97.29 -79.80
CA SER A 509 78.27 98.00 -80.83
C SER A 509 78.28 99.54 -80.68
N ARG A 510 78.44 100.07 -79.46
CA ARG A 510 78.65 101.52 -79.23
C ARG A 510 80.03 102.02 -79.66
N HIS A 511 81.03 101.14 -79.77
CA HIS A 511 82.35 101.45 -80.33
C HIS A 511 82.32 101.43 -81.87
N ASP A 512 81.63 100.47 -82.47
CA ASP A 512 81.49 100.33 -83.93
C ASP A 512 80.55 101.37 -84.57
N ALA A 513 79.52 101.82 -83.84
CA ALA A 513 78.62 102.90 -84.28
C ALA A 513 79.27 104.30 -84.25
N GLN A 514 80.44 104.45 -83.64
CA GLN A 514 81.25 105.68 -83.66
C GLN A 514 82.17 105.74 -84.89
N VAL A 515 82.59 104.59 -85.44
CA VAL A 515 83.48 104.46 -86.62
C VAL A 515 82.68 104.44 -87.94
N LEU A 516 81.44 103.95 -87.94
CA LEU A 516 80.57 103.91 -89.13
C LEU A 516 79.84 105.23 -89.44
N ARG A 517 79.91 106.24 -88.55
CA ARG A 517 79.37 107.58 -88.81
C ARG A 517 80.29 108.48 -89.66
N GLU A 518 81.54 108.07 -89.92
CA GLU A 518 82.51 108.81 -90.75
C GLU A 518 82.62 108.30 -92.21
N THR A 519 82.07 107.12 -92.53
CA THR A 519 82.27 106.49 -93.86
C THR A 519 81.03 106.50 -94.77
N ILE A 520 79.87 106.93 -94.26
CA ILE A 520 78.58 106.94 -94.98
C ILE A 520 78.37 108.22 -95.84
N THR A 521 79.21 109.26 -95.72
CA THR A 521 79.12 110.47 -96.55
C THR A 521 79.84 110.39 -97.90
N ASN A 522 80.57 109.31 -98.20
CA ASN A 522 81.46 109.24 -99.38
C ASN A 522 81.10 108.17 -100.44
N LEU A 523 80.01 107.42 -100.29
CA LEU A 523 79.63 106.34 -101.23
C LEU A 523 78.35 106.59 -102.06
N GLU A 524 77.71 107.75 -101.89
CA GLU A 524 76.51 108.14 -102.67
C GLU A 524 76.81 108.55 -104.13
N THR A 525 78.07 108.56 -104.58
CA THR A 525 78.45 109.01 -105.94
C THR A 525 78.75 107.89 -106.96
N SER A 526 78.62 106.60 -106.62
CA SER A 526 78.96 105.48 -107.53
C SER A 526 77.74 104.81 -108.21
N SER A 527 76.52 105.30 -107.94
CA SER A 527 75.24 104.67 -108.34
C SER A 527 74.87 104.79 -109.84
N HIS A 528 75.64 105.50 -110.67
CA HIS A 528 75.26 105.76 -112.07
C HIS A 528 75.89 104.84 -113.14
N SER A 529 76.72 103.85 -112.77
CA SER A 529 77.52 103.07 -113.74
C SER A 529 76.93 101.68 -114.11
N LYS A 530 75.92 101.17 -113.40
CA LYS A 530 75.40 99.79 -113.62
C LYS A 530 74.19 99.69 -114.56
N GLN A 531 73.86 100.76 -115.28
CA GLN A 531 72.68 100.83 -116.15
C GLN A 531 72.88 100.21 -117.56
N LEU A 532 74.00 99.51 -117.86
CA LEU A 532 74.32 99.07 -119.23
C LEU A 532 74.63 97.57 -119.46
N GLU A 533 74.50 96.68 -118.48
CA GLU A 533 74.71 95.22 -118.66
C GLU A 533 73.39 94.41 -118.70
N LEU A 534 72.28 95.07 -119.03
CA LEU A 534 70.91 94.53 -118.99
C LEU A 534 70.44 93.90 -120.33
N VAL A 535 71.35 93.50 -121.23
CA VAL A 535 70.99 92.98 -122.59
C VAL A 535 71.52 91.56 -122.88
N GLN A 536 72.17 90.87 -121.93
CA GLN A 536 72.68 89.49 -122.15
C GLN A 536 71.98 88.36 -121.33
N SER A 537 70.86 88.63 -120.65
CA SER A 537 70.20 87.65 -119.75
C SER A 537 69.07 86.81 -120.37
N ASN A 538 68.83 86.88 -121.69
CA ASN A 538 67.72 86.14 -122.35
C ASN A 538 67.95 84.64 -122.59
N GLY A 539 69.11 84.07 -122.21
CA GLY A 539 69.36 82.61 -122.28
C GLY A 539 69.05 81.83 -120.99
N LYS A 540 68.79 82.50 -119.86
CA LYS A 540 68.57 81.86 -118.54
C LYS A 540 67.10 81.55 -118.22
N VAL A 541 66.16 82.03 -119.05
CA VAL A 541 64.72 81.85 -118.82
C VAL A 541 64.27 80.41 -119.14
N GLU A 542 64.89 79.76 -120.12
CA GLU A 542 64.51 78.41 -120.57
C GLU A 542 64.98 77.28 -119.63
N GLU A 543 66.05 77.48 -118.87
CA GLU A 543 66.48 76.55 -117.80
C GLU A 543 65.63 76.68 -116.53
N LEU A 544 65.09 77.89 -116.24
CA LEU A 544 64.21 78.12 -115.09
C LEU A 544 62.82 77.51 -115.29
N GLU A 545 62.31 77.45 -116.53
CA GLU A 545 61.02 76.80 -116.83
C GLU A 545 61.06 75.28 -116.58
N LYS A 546 62.16 74.59 -116.92
CA LYS A 546 62.33 73.15 -116.62
C LYS A 546 62.48 72.85 -115.12
N ALA A 547 63.12 73.74 -114.37
CA ALA A 547 63.22 73.61 -112.92
C ALA A 547 61.85 73.78 -112.23
N LEU A 548 60.98 74.63 -112.80
CA LEU A 548 59.66 74.93 -112.25
C LEU A 548 58.68 73.77 -112.43
N ASP A 549 58.75 73.03 -113.53
CA ASP A 549 57.92 71.83 -113.73
C ASP A 549 58.35 70.65 -112.83
N ASN A 550 59.65 70.50 -112.54
CA ASN A 550 60.11 69.49 -111.58
C ASN A 550 59.67 69.80 -110.14
N LEU A 551 59.63 71.09 -109.75
CA LEU A 551 59.14 71.51 -108.42
C LEU A 551 57.64 71.25 -108.25
N ARG A 552 56.83 71.46 -109.31
CA ARG A 552 55.39 71.15 -109.27
C ARG A 552 55.11 69.66 -109.09
N ARG A 553 55.92 68.79 -109.70
CA ARG A 553 55.78 67.34 -109.52
C ARG A 553 56.08 66.91 -108.07
N LEU A 554 57.11 67.50 -107.48
CA LEU A 554 57.54 67.22 -106.10
C LEU A 554 56.54 67.76 -105.07
N GLU A 555 55.94 68.92 -105.34
CA GLU A 555 54.85 69.49 -104.54
C GLU A 555 53.61 68.56 -104.53
N GLN A 556 53.27 67.97 -105.68
CA GLN A 556 52.13 67.06 -105.77
C GLN A 556 52.39 65.71 -105.07
N GLU A 557 53.62 65.18 -105.14
CA GLU A 557 54.04 64.01 -104.37
C GLU A 557 54.02 64.27 -102.85
N MET A 558 54.49 65.45 -102.41
CA MET A 558 54.41 65.88 -101.00
C MET A 558 52.98 66.02 -100.51
N LYS A 559 52.07 66.50 -101.37
CA LYS A 559 50.65 66.64 -101.03
C LYS A 559 49.97 65.30 -100.79
N ILE A 560 50.21 64.32 -101.67
CA ILE A 560 49.68 62.96 -101.51
C ILE A 560 50.23 62.32 -100.22
N ALA A 561 51.54 62.47 -99.96
CA ALA A 561 52.15 61.95 -98.74
C ALA A 561 51.59 62.59 -97.45
N ALA A 562 51.23 63.89 -97.49
CA ALA A 562 50.61 64.58 -96.37
C ALA A 562 49.16 64.10 -96.12
N GLU A 563 48.39 63.87 -97.18
CA GLU A 563 47.03 63.32 -97.09
C GLU A 563 47.04 61.89 -96.52
N ASP A 564 47.95 61.03 -96.95
CA ASP A 564 48.12 59.68 -96.41
C ASP A 564 48.50 59.71 -94.91
N ARG A 565 49.41 60.61 -94.52
CA ARG A 565 49.82 60.80 -93.11
C ARG A 565 48.66 61.25 -92.22
N LEU A 566 47.80 62.14 -92.73
CA LEU A 566 46.62 62.60 -92.00
C LEU A 566 45.61 61.46 -91.78
N SER A 567 45.40 60.61 -92.79
CA SER A 567 44.51 59.44 -92.66
C SER A 567 45.00 58.44 -91.59
N LEU A 568 46.32 58.22 -91.49
CA LEU A 568 46.92 57.36 -90.47
C LEU A 568 46.78 57.97 -89.06
N LEU A 569 46.97 59.28 -88.92
CA LEU A 569 46.79 59.97 -87.64
C LEU A 569 45.34 59.94 -87.15
N GLU A 570 44.36 60.03 -88.06
CA GLU A 570 42.94 59.86 -87.70
C GLU A 570 42.63 58.44 -87.24
N ALA A 571 43.22 57.42 -87.89
CA ALA A 571 43.08 56.02 -87.45
C ALA A 571 43.70 55.80 -86.06
N GLU A 572 44.90 56.32 -85.81
CA GLU A 572 45.55 56.24 -84.49
C GLU A 572 44.76 56.99 -83.41
N LYS A 573 44.15 58.14 -83.75
CA LYS A 573 43.29 58.88 -82.82
C LYS A 573 42.07 58.05 -82.41
N MET A 574 41.39 57.42 -83.39
CA MET A 574 40.23 56.57 -83.13
C MET A 574 40.60 55.33 -82.28
N GLU A 575 41.77 54.73 -82.52
CA GLU A 575 42.28 53.63 -81.71
C GLU A 575 42.58 54.08 -80.28
N LYS A 576 43.20 55.26 -80.11
CA LYS A 576 43.47 55.85 -78.80
C LYS A 576 42.18 56.13 -78.02
N GLU A 577 41.14 56.66 -78.65
CA GLU A 577 39.83 56.88 -78.01
C GLU A 577 39.18 55.56 -77.58
N ARG A 578 39.27 54.51 -78.40
CA ARG A 578 38.80 53.17 -78.04
C ARG A 578 39.57 52.60 -76.83
N LEU A 579 40.88 52.80 -76.76
CA LEU A 579 41.71 52.37 -75.63
C LEU A 579 41.36 53.15 -74.35
N ILE A 580 41.17 54.48 -74.44
CA ILE A 580 40.73 55.31 -73.30
C ILE A 580 39.40 54.79 -72.73
N GLN A 581 38.43 54.49 -73.59
CA GLN A 581 37.14 53.93 -73.13
C GLN A 581 37.31 52.56 -72.46
N THR A 582 38.23 51.73 -72.97
CA THR A 582 38.51 50.41 -72.40
C THR A 582 39.17 50.54 -71.03
N VAL A 583 40.10 51.48 -70.86
CA VAL A 583 40.75 51.78 -69.58
C VAL A 583 39.73 52.30 -68.57
N ALA A 584 38.87 53.26 -68.95
CA ALA A 584 37.82 53.78 -68.07
C ALA A 584 36.86 52.68 -67.58
N ASN A 585 36.45 51.77 -68.47
CA ASN A 585 35.62 50.63 -68.07
C ASN A 585 36.35 49.69 -67.10
N LYS A 586 37.66 49.49 -67.29
CA LYS A 586 38.49 48.64 -66.41
C LYS A 586 38.75 49.28 -65.06
N GLU A 587 38.91 50.60 -65.00
CA GLU A 587 38.99 51.36 -63.75
C GLU A 587 37.71 51.25 -62.94
N GLN A 588 36.54 51.31 -63.60
CA GLN A 588 35.26 51.08 -62.95
C GLN A 588 35.12 49.65 -62.42
N ASP A 589 35.54 48.64 -63.19
CA ASP A 589 35.55 47.24 -62.73
C ASP A 589 36.44 47.08 -61.48
N ILE A 590 37.61 47.73 -61.46
CA ILE A 590 38.53 47.71 -60.31
C ILE A 590 37.87 48.35 -59.09
N LEU A 591 37.21 49.51 -59.24
CA LEU A 591 36.50 50.17 -58.14
C LEU A 591 35.42 49.26 -57.54
N ASN A 592 34.60 48.63 -58.38
CA ASN A 592 33.56 47.71 -57.92
C ASN A 592 34.16 46.50 -57.18
N ILE A 593 35.24 45.90 -57.71
CA ILE A 593 35.93 44.78 -57.05
C ILE A 593 36.54 45.22 -55.71
N THR A 594 37.07 46.43 -55.61
CA THR A 594 37.62 46.95 -54.35
C THR A 594 36.54 47.20 -53.30
N GLU A 595 35.36 47.64 -53.72
CA GLU A 595 34.19 47.79 -52.84
C GLU A 595 33.69 46.43 -52.33
N ASP A 596 33.53 45.45 -53.23
CA ASP A 596 33.16 44.08 -52.87
C ASP A 596 34.17 43.45 -51.89
N ALA A 597 35.48 43.68 -52.12
CA ALA A 597 36.53 43.20 -51.23
C ALA A 597 36.44 43.83 -49.82
N ALA A 598 36.05 45.11 -49.73
CA ALA A 598 35.83 45.78 -48.45
C ALA A 598 34.61 45.21 -47.70
N VAL A 599 33.52 44.92 -48.42
CA VAL A 599 32.31 44.27 -47.85
C VAL A 599 32.65 42.87 -47.33
N VAL A 600 33.37 42.07 -48.11
CA VAL A 600 33.81 40.73 -47.70
C VAL A 600 34.71 40.82 -46.46
N LYS A 601 35.65 41.76 -46.42
CA LYS A 601 36.52 41.96 -45.26
C LYS A 601 35.73 42.35 -44.00
N SER A 602 34.73 43.24 -44.13
CA SER A 602 33.83 43.59 -43.02
C SER A 602 33.05 42.37 -42.52
N SER A 603 32.51 41.56 -43.43
CA SER A 603 31.78 40.34 -43.07
C SER A 603 32.67 39.30 -42.39
N MET A 604 33.93 39.19 -42.81
CA MET A 604 34.90 38.28 -42.21
C MET A 604 35.26 38.69 -40.77
N GLU A 605 35.45 39.98 -40.52
CA GLU A 605 35.70 40.47 -39.15
C GLU A 605 34.47 40.27 -38.24
N LYS A 606 33.24 40.46 -38.76
CA LYS A 606 32.00 40.15 -38.02
C LYS A 606 31.89 38.67 -37.66
N LEU A 607 32.21 37.77 -38.59
CA LEU A 607 32.19 36.33 -38.32
C LEU A 607 33.27 35.92 -37.30
N LYS A 608 34.42 36.61 -37.32
CA LYS A 608 35.51 36.36 -36.37
C LYS A 608 35.15 36.79 -34.95
N THR A 609 34.50 37.95 -34.78
CA THR A 609 34.00 38.39 -33.46
C THR A 609 32.88 37.48 -32.97
N GLU A 610 31.97 37.05 -33.85
CA GLU A 610 30.92 36.09 -33.49
C GLU A 610 31.52 34.75 -33.04
N LEU A 611 32.50 34.22 -33.77
CA LEU A 611 33.18 32.97 -33.40
C LEU A 611 33.84 33.10 -32.02
N PHE A 612 34.52 34.21 -31.74
CA PHE A 612 35.13 34.47 -30.44
C PHE A 612 34.08 34.51 -29.30
N LEU A 613 32.94 35.18 -29.52
CA LEU A 613 31.84 35.23 -28.55
C LEU A 613 31.23 33.84 -28.31
N LYS A 614 31.07 33.03 -29.36
CA LYS A 614 30.59 31.64 -29.23
C LYS A 614 31.57 30.75 -28.49
N GLU A 615 32.87 30.92 -28.71
CA GLU A 615 33.91 30.19 -28.00
C GLU A 615 33.94 30.55 -26.51
N ALA A 616 33.83 31.84 -26.16
CA ALA A 616 33.70 32.28 -24.77
C ALA A 616 32.44 31.68 -24.09
N ALA A 617 31.29 31.70 -24.78
CA ALA A 617 30.07 31.08 -24.26
C ALA A 617 30.19 29.56 -24.08
N MET A 618 30.91 28.86 -24.97
CA MET A 618 31.18 27.43 -24.81
C MET A 618 32.08 27.13 -23.61
N GLN A 619 33.06 28.00 -23.32
CA GLN A 619 33.92 27.87 -22.15
C GLN A 619 33.13 28.12 -20.85
N GLU A 620 32.25 29.12 -20.84
CA GLU A 620 31.35 29.40 -19.72
C GLU A 620 30.43 28.20 -19.43
N LEU A 621 29.78 27.65 -20.46
CA LEU A 621 28.98 26.44 -20.33
C LEU A 621 29.80 25.23 -19.84
N HIS A 622 31.06 25.09 -20.26
CA HIS A 622 31.94 24.04 -19.74
C HIS A 622 32.22 24.22 -18.23
N GLY A 623 32.42 25.46 -17.78
CA GLY A 623 32.57 25.79 -16.37
C GLY A 623 31.33 25.47 -15.55
N GLU A 624 30.15 25.85 -16.04
CA GLU A 624 28.87 25.52 -15.41
C GLU A 624 28.65 24.01 -15.31
N LEU A 625 28.94 23.29 -16.40
CA LEU A 625 28.80 21.82 -16.45
C LEU A 625 29.77 21.13 -15.47
N ALA A 626 30.98 21.67 -15.29
CA ALA A 626 31.93 21.20 -14.29
C ALA A 626 31.40 21.42 -12.86
N MET A 627 30.87 22.61 -12.55
CA MET A 627 30.27 22.90 -11.25
C MET A 627 29.04 22.02 -10.96
N VAL A 628 28.20 21.76 -11.95
CA VAL A 628 27.04 20.87 -11.81
C VAL A 628 27.49 19.43 -11.55
N ARG A 629 28.55 18.95 -12.22
CA ARG A 629 29.13 17.64 -11.95
C ARG A 629 29.69 17.54 -10.53
N GLU A 630 30.37 18.57 -10.05
CA GLU A 630 30.87 18.60 -8.67
C GLU A 630 29.72 18.57 -7.65
N LYS A 631 28.69 19.42 -7.84
CA LYS A 631 27.48 19.39 -7.00
C LYS A 631 26.78 18.03 -7.02
N LEU A 632 26.72 17.37 -8.19
CA LEU A 632 26.18 16.02 -8.32
C LEU A 632 26.99 15.02 -7.49
N THR A 633 28.33 15.05 -7.59
CA THR A 633 29.19 14.14 -6.81
C THR A 633 29.06 14.35 -5.29
N ILE A 634 28.91 15.60 -4.84
CA ILE A 634 28.66 15.93 -3.42
C ILE A 634 27.31 15.36 -2.99
N ALA A 635 26.26 15.58 -3.78
CA ALA A 635 24.92 15.06 -3.49
C ALA A 635 24.86 13.53 -3.49
N GLU A 636 25.56 12.87 -4.43
CA GLU A 636 25.73 11.41 -4.45
C GLU A 636 26.45 10.92 -3.19
N GLY A 637 27.51 11.60 -2.76
CA GLY A 637 28.20 11.30 -1.50
C GLY A 637 27.30 11.45 -0.27
N SER A 638 26.51 12.52 -0.19
CA SER A 638 25.54 12.71 0.90
C SER A 638 24.42 11.66 0.90
N LEU A 639 23.96 11.23 -0.28
CA LEU A 639 22.95 10.19 -0.42
C LEU A 639 23.49 8.82 0.04
N VAL A 640 24.74 8.49 -0.30
CA VAL A 640 25.40 7.27 0.17
C VAL A 640 25.56 7.30 1.69
N ALA A 641 26.03 8.40 2.27
CA ALA A 641 26.18 8.54 3.71
C ALA A 641 24.84 8.39 4.46
N SER A 642 23.78 9.05 3.97
CA SER A 642 22.43 8.91 4.55
C SER A 642 21.88 7.48 4.39
N SER A 643 22.15 6.81 3.27
CA SER A 643 21.76 5.41 3.06
C SER A 643 22.47 4.48 4.04
N GLU A 644 23.76 4.68 4.30
CA GLU A 644 24.53 3.91 5.28
C GLU A 644 24.02 4.14 6.70
N GLU A 645 23.69 5.38 7.07
CA GLU A 645 23.10 5.73 8.37
C GLU A 645 21.75 5.02 8.58
N HIS A 646 20.87 5.06 7.59
CA HIS A 646 19.60 4.32 7.64
C HIS A 646 19.79 2.81 7.69
N GLN A 647 20.84 2.27 7.05
CA GLN A 647 21.16 0.84 7.14
C GLN A 647 21.61 0.46 8.56
N VAL A 648 22.44 1.27 9.21
CA VAL A 648 22.85 1.09 10.61
C VAL A 648 21.64 1.18 11.55
N GLU A 649 20.77 2.17 11.35
CA GLU A 649 19.54 2.33 12.13
C GLU A 649 18.61 1.11 11.96
N ARG A 650 18.43 0.60 10.73
CA ARG A 650 17.65 -0.61 10.48
C ARG A 650 18.23 -1.83 11.20
N LEU A 651 19.55 -2.02 11.19
CA LEU A 651 20.19 -3.12 11.90
C LEU A 651 20.00 -2.99 13.42
N SER A 652 20.10 -1.77 13.96
CA SER A 652 19.84 -1.47 15.38
C SER A 652 18.39 -1.79 15.77
N LEU A 653 17.42 -1.32 14.99
CA LEU A 653 16.00 -1.60 15.22
C LEU A 653 15.68 -3.10 15.09
N THR A 654 16.29 -3.79 14.14
CA THR A 654 16.14 -5.25 13.98
C THR A 654 16.68 -6.00 15.19
N SER A 655 17.84 -5.60 15.72
CA SER A 655 18.41 -6.16 16.95
C SER A 655 17.49 -5.92 18.16
N ARG A 656 16.94 -4.71 18.29
CA ARG A 656 15.99 -4.36 19.35
C ARG A 656 14.68 -5.14 19.24
N LEU A 657 14.15 -5.33 18.03
CA LEU A 657 12.97 -6.18 17.80
C LEU A 657 13.24 -7.63 18.21
N SER A 658 14.37 -8.20 17.80
CA SER A 658 14.75 -9.56 18.20
C SER A 658 14.87 -9.70 19.74
N SER A 659 15.39 -8.68 20.41
CA SER A 659 15.45 -8.65 21.88
C SER A 659 14.06 -8.59 22.52
N ILE A 660 13.14 -7.79 21.97
CA ILE A 660 11.76 -7.66 22.48
C ILE A 660 11.00 -8.97 22.23
N GLU A 661 11.14 -9.57 21.05
CA GLU A 661 10.55 -10.87 20.72
C GLU A 661 11.07 -11.96 21.67
N GLY A 662 12.37 -11.97 21.96
CA GLY A 662 12.96 -12.89 22.96
C GLY A 662 12.35 -12.70 24.35
N SER A 663 12.19 -11.45 24.80
CA SER A 663 11.55 -11.13 26.08
C SER A 663 10.07 -11.54 26.10
N LEU A 664 9.34 -11.33 25.01
CA LEU A 664 7.93 -11.70 24.87
C LEU A 664 7.76 -13.23 24.92
N VAL A 665 8.62 -13.98 24.24
CA VAL A 665 8.63 -15.45 24.29
C VAL A 665 8.90 -15.93 25.71
N SER A 666 9.87 -15.33 26.41
CA SER A 666 10.17 -15.65 27.81
C SER A 666 8.98 -15.36 28.74
N ALA A 667 8.33 -14.20 28.59
CA ALA A 667 7.17 -13.83 29.37
C ALA A 667 5.96 -14.75 29.09
N ASN A 668 5.75 -15.16 27.84
CA ASN A 668 4.71 -16.11 27.49
C ASN A 668 4.97 -17.51 28.06
N LEU A 669 6.24 -17.94 28.11
CA LEU A 669 6.62 -19.19 28.75
C LEU A 669 6.35 -19.14 30.27
N GLU A 670 6.68 -18.02 30.91
CA GLU A 670 6.40 -17.78 32.33
C GLU A 670 4.89 -17.75 32.61
N ALA A 671 4.11 -17.03 31.81
CA ALA A 671 2.66 -17.01 31.92
C ALA A 671 2.04 -18.40 31.75
N LYS A 672 2.57 -19.22 30.83
CA LYS A 672 2.14 -20.61 30.66
C LYS A 672 2.47 -21.46 31.89
N ASN A 673 3.66 -21.28 32.47
CA ASN A 673 4.07 -21.96 33.70
C ASN A 673 3.17 -21.56 34.89
N LEU A 674 2.88 -20.27 35.05
CA LEU A 674 1.96 -19.77 36.08
C LEU A 674 0.54 -20.32 35.90
N ARG A 675 0.04 -20.42 34.66
CA ARG A 675 -1.25 -21.08 34.39
C ARG A 675 -1.25 -22.55 34.80
N THR A 676 -0.19 -23.30 34.49
CA THR A 676 -0.11 -24.71 34.93
C THR A 676 -0.01 -24.85 36.44
N GLN A 677 0.65 -23.89 37.13
CA GLN A 677 0.68 -23.86 38.59
C GLN A 677 -0.70 -23.54 39.17
N LEU A 678 -1.41 -22.58 38.60
CA LEU A 678 -2.78 -22.23 38.99
C LEU A 678 -3.72 -23.43 38.83
N GLU A 679 -3.71 -24.09 37.68
CA GLU A 679 -4.51 -25.28 37.40
C GLU A 679 -4.19 -26.41 38.40
N SER A 680 -2.91 -26.63 38.73
CA SER A 680 -2.52 -27.61 39.75
C SER A 680 -3.02 -27.24 41.16
N ALA A 681 -3.03 -25.94 41.50
CA ALA A 681 -3.53 -25.45 42.78
C ALA A 681 -5.05 -25.54 42.87
N GLU A 682 -5.78 -25.30 41.77
CA GLU A 682 -7.23 -25.47 41.68
C GLU A 682 -7.62 -26.95 41.85
N ILE A 683 -6.90 -27.87 41.21
CA ILE A 683 -7.08 -29.31 41.40
C ILE A 683 -6.83 -29.70 42.86
N ALA A 684 -5.75 -29.18 43.47
CA ALA A 684 -5.46 -29.42 44.88
C ALA A 684 -6.56 -28.86 45.80
N GLN A 685 -7.08 -27.66 45.50
CA GLN A 685 -8.18 -27.05 46.24
C GLN A 685 -9.47 -27.87 46.11
N ALA A 686 -9.81 -28.34 44.92
CA ALA A 686 -10.97 -29.20 44.68
C ALA A 686 -10.86 -30.51 45.47
N SER A 687 -9.66 -31.12 45.51
CA SER A 687 -9.38 -32.31 46.31
C SER A 687 -9.56 -32.06 47.82
N VAL A 688 -9.04 -30.96 48.35
CA VAL A 688 -9.23 -30.60 49.77
C VAL A 688 -10.70 -30.32 50.08
N ARG A 689 -11.43 -29.63 49.20
CA ARG A 689 -12.88 -29.42 49.36
C ARG A 689 -13.64 -30.76 49.40
N ALA A 690 -13.31 -31.70 48.53
CA ALA A 690 -13.90 -33.04 48.54
C ALA A 690 -13.64 -33.76 49.87
N GLN A 691 -12.39 -33.71 50.38
CA GLN A 691 -12.05 -34.27 51.69
C GLN A 691 -12.81 -33.61 52.85
N VAL A 692 -13.00 -32.29 52.81
CA VAL A 692 -13.80 -31.58 53.84
C VAL A 692 -15.26 -32.03 53.81
N VAL A 693 -15.84 -32.23 52.63
CA VAL A 693 -17.20 -32.76 52.47
C VAL A 693 -17.28 -34.19 53.03
N GLU A 694 -16.33 -35.06 52.67
CA GLU A 694 -16.26 -36.43 53.18
C GLU A 694 -16.16 -36.46 54.71
N ARG A 695 -15.26 -35.68 55.29
CA ARG A 695 -15.14 -35.54 56.76
C ARG A 695 -16.40 -34.96 57.40
N GLY A 696 -17.12 -34.08 56.71
CA GLY A 696 -18.41 -33.56 57.15
C GLY A 696 -19.50 -34.65 57.20
N ILE A 697 -19.50 -35.57 56.23
CA ILE A 697 -20.38 -36.75 56.24
C ILE A 697 -20.03 -37.67 57.40
N ASP A 698 -18.74 -37.95 57.61
CA ASP A 698 -18.26 -38.77 58.73
C ASP A 698 -18.64 -38.16 60.09
N LEU A 699 -18.46 -36.84 60.26
CA LEU A 699 -18.87 -36.14 61.48
C LEU A 699 -20.36 -36.24 61.73
N LYS A 700 -21.20 -36.08 60.70
CA LYS A 700 -22.66 -36.28 60.84
C LYS A 700 -22.99 -37.72 61.23
N LYS A 701 -22.29 -38.69 60.66
CA LYS A 701 -22.45 -40.10 61.01
C LYS A 701 -22.10 -40.34 62.48
N ILE A 702 -20.95 -39.84 62.93
CA ILE A 702 -20.52 -39.93 64.34
C ILE A 702 -21.50 -39.20 65.27
N GLN A 703 -22.03 -38.04 64.87
CA GLN A 703 -23.06 -37.32 65.63
C GLN A 703 -24.33 -38.16 65.78
N ASN A 704 -24.81 -38.78 64.69
CA ASN A 704 -25.99 -39.65 64.75
C ASN A 704 -25.75 -40.89 65.63
N GLU A 705 -24.55 -41.48 65.54
CA GLU A 705 -24.15 -42.59 66.41
C GLU A 705 -24.13 -42.14 67.88
N LEU A 706 -23.54 -40.99 68.18
CA LEU A 706 -23.52 -40.40 69.53
C LEU A 706 -24.93 -40.09 70.05
N GLU A 707 -25.82 -39.55 69.21
CA GLU A 707 -27.22 -39.28 69.54
C GLU A 707 -27.97 -40.58 69.87
N SER A 708 -27.76 -41.63 69.07
CA SER A 708 -28.36 -42.95 69.30
C SER A 708 -27.84 -43.61 70.58
N GLU A 709 -26.54 -43.49 70.88
CA GLU A 709 -25.97 -43.92 72.16
C GLU A 709 -26.48 -43.10 73.34
N ARG A 710 -26.69 -41.79 73.17
CA ARG A 710 -27.31 -40.93 74.18
C ARG A 710 -28.75 -41.37 74.46
N ASN A 711 -29.52 -41.67 73.42
CA ASN A 711 -30.89 -42.18 73.55
C ASN A 711 -30.91 -43.56 74.21
N ARG A 712 -29.96 -44.45 73.86
CA ARG A 712 -29.78 -45.75 74.52
C ARG A 712 -29.42 -45.57 75.99
N GLY A 713 -28.51 -44.64 76.31
CA GLY A 713 -28.13 -44.26 77.67
C GLY A 713 -29.33 -43.75 78.48
N ASN A 714 -30.12 -42.84 77.92
CA ASN A 714 -31.36 -42.36 78.55
C ASN A 714 -32.36 -43.50 78.80
N SER A 715 -32.53 -44.41 77.84
CA SER A 715 -33.39 -45.58 78.00
C SER A 715 -32.91 -46.46 79.15
N LEU A 716 -31.62 -46.79 79.19
CA LEU A 716 -31.01 -47.56 80.29
C LEU A 716 -31.13 -46.85 81.63
N GLU A 717 -30.96 -45.52 81.68
CA GLU A 717 -31.16 -44.73 82.88
C GLU A 717 -32.61 -44.82 83.38
N THR A 718 -33.60 -44.70 82.48
CA THR A 718 -35.01 -44.87 82.86
C THR A 718 -35.33 -46.29 83.33
N GLU A 719 -34.72 -47.31 82.73
CA GLU A 719 -34.83 -48.70 83.16
C GLU A 719 -34.19 -48.92 84.52
N LEU A 720 -33.03 -48.31 84.79
CA LEU A 720 -32.34 -48.39 86.07
C LEU A 720 -33.15 -47.68 87.16
N VAL A 721 -33.69 -46.49 86.89
CA VAL A 721 -34.61 -45.79 87.82
C VAL A 721 -35.85 -46.65 88.11
N ARG A 722 -36.42 -47.29 87.10
CA ARG A 722 -37.56 -48.22 87.27
C ARG A 722 -37.17 -49.44 88.09
N ALA A 723 -36.03 -50.06 87.80
CA ALA A 723 -35.51 -51.20 88.55
C ALA A 723 -35.23 -50.82 90.01
N LYS A 724 -34.62 -49.65 90.26
CA LYS A 724 -34.37 -49.10 91.61
C LYS A 724 -35.68 -48.86 92.37
N LYS A 725 -36.71 -48.32 91.70
CA LYS A 725 -38.04 -48.13 92.30
C LYS A 725 -38.69 -49.48 92.63
N ASN A 726 -38.55 -50.47 91.75
CA ASN A 726 -39.05 -51.83 92.00
C ASN A 726 -38.30 -52.50 93.17
N THR A 727 -36.97 -52.36 93.25
CA THR A 727 -36.20 -52.90 94.38
C THR A 727 -36.55 -52.19 95.68
N GLN A 728 -36.75 -50.87 95.67
CA GLN A 728 -37.26 -50.14 96.83
C GLN A 728 -38.66 -50.62 97.24
N GLY A 729 -39.57 -50.81 96.29
CA GLY A 729 -40.89 -51.38 96.58
C GLY A 729 -40.83 -52.81 97.14
N LEU A 730 -39.89 -53.63 96.66
CA LEU A 730 -39.62 -54.96 97.22
C LEU A 730 -39.00 -54.87 98.63
N GLU A 731 -38.08 -53.93 98.87
CA GLU A 731 -37.52 -53.66 100.20
C GLU A 731 -38.59 -53.21 101.19
N GLU A 732 -39.49 -52.30 100.79
CA GLU A 732 -40.65 -51.87 101.57
C GLU A 732 -41.58 -53.05 101.86
N MET A 733 -41.84 -53.91 100.87
CA MET A 733 -42.63 -55.14 101.06
C MET A 733 -41.95 -56.11 102.03
N ILE A 734 -40.63 -56.31 101.93
CA ILE A 734 -39.86 -57.15 102.86
C ILE A 734 -39.90 -56.55 104.27
N GLN A 735 -39.75 -55.23 104.42
CA GLN A 735 -39.89 -54.57 105.72
C GLN A 735 -41.30 -54.73 106.28
N GLY A 736 -42.33 -54.60 105.44
CA GLY A 736 -43.73 -54.87 105.81
C GLY A 736 -43.95 -56.31 106.27
N ILE A 737 -43.40 -57.29 105.54
CA ILE A 737 -43.45 -58.71 105.92
C ILE A 737 -42.69 -58.95 107.22
N LYS A 738 -41.52 -58.33 107.43
CA LYS A 738 -40.77 -58.42 108.70
C LYS A 738 -41.56 -57.83 109.86
N ALA A 739 -42.15 -56.65 109.69
CA ALA A 739 -42.98 -56.03 110.72
C ALA A 739 -44.22 -56.89 111.04
N SER A 740 -44.86 -57.47 110.01
CA SER A 740 -45.95 -58.44 110.18
C SER A 740 -45.47 -59.68 110.93
N LYS A 741 -44.32 -60.25 110.53
CA LYS A 741 -43.71 -61.40 111.18
C LYS A 741 -43.37 -61.11 112.65
N ASP A 742 -42.81 -59.95 112.96
CA ASP A 742 -42.50 -59.54 114.34
C ASP A 742 -43.79 -59.34 115.17
N ALA A 743 -44.86 -58.83 114.55
CA ALA A 743 -46.18 -58.73 115.18
C ALA A 743 -46.79 -60.12 115.43
N ASP A 744 -46.68 -61.03 114.47
CA ASP A 744 -47.10 -62.43 114.60
C ASP A 744 -46.27 -63.15 115.66
N GLU A 745 -44.95 -62.96 115.69
CA GLU A 745 -44.06 -63.52 116.72
C GLU A 745 -44.41 -62.98 118.11
N LYS A 746 -44.69 -61.69 118.27
CA LYS A 746 -45.20 -61.13 119.53
C LYS A 746 -46.55 -61.71 119.91
N THR A 747 -47.42 -61.96 118.94
CA THR A 747 -48.74 -62.59 119.17
C THR A 747 -48.57 -64.04 119.58
N ILE A 748 -47.67 -64.79 118.93
CA ILE A 748 -47.30 -66.15 119.29
C ILE A 748 -46.67 -66.18 120.69
N GLU A 749 -45.79 -65.24 121.02
CA GLU A 749 -45.16 -65.16 122.34
C GLU A 749 -46.18 -64.79 123.42
N SER A 750 -47.11 -63.88 123.11
CA SER A 750 -48.27 -63.60 123.95
C SER A 750 -49.14 -64.83 124.14
N LEU A 751 -49.43 -65.58 123.08
CA LEU A 751 -50.16 -66.85 123.14
C LEU A 751 -49.39 -67.90 123.93
N LYS A 752 -48.07 -68.02 123.78
CA LYS A 752 -47.22 -68.89 124.60
C LYS A 752 -47.28 -68.49 126.06
N ASN A 753 -47.27 -67.20 126.38
CA ASN A 753 -47.41 -66.70 127.75
C ASN A 753 -48.83 -66.95 128.28
N VAL A 754 -49.87 -66.79 127.47
CA VAL A 754 -51.25 -67.18 127.82
C VAL A 754 -51.34 -68.70 128.02
N PHE A 755 -50.68 -69.49 127.19
CA PHE A 755 -50.62 -70.94 127.36
C PHE A 755 -49.79 -71.33 128.57
N ALA A 756 -48.70 -70.63 128.87
CA ALA A 756 -47.85 -70.87 130.03
C ALA A 756 -48.60 -70.50 131.32
N THR A 757 -49.27 -69.35 131.35
CA THR A 757 -50.15 -68.95 132.47
C THR A 757 -51.37 -69.85 132.57
N PHE A 758 -51.94 -70.33 131.47
CA PHE A 758 -52.99 -71.34 131.48
C PHE A 758 -52.46 -72.68 131.99
N ARG A 759 -51.26 -73.09 131.58
CA ARG A 759 -50.57 -74.29 132.09
C ARG A 759 -50.25 -74.15 133.55
N GLU A 760 -49.78 -73.00 134.00
CA GLU A 760 -49.55 -72.65 135.40
C GLU A 760 -50.87 -72.63 136.17
N SER A 761 -51.95 -72.13 135.57
CA SER A 761 -53.29 -72.20 136.17
C SER A 761 -53.79 -73.64 136.21
N GLN A 762 -53.46 -74.49 135.23
CA GLN A 762 -53.78 -75.91 135.21
C GLN A 762 -52.93 -76.68 136.21
N THR A 763 -51.62 -76.41 136.33
CA THR A 763 -50.77 -77.03 137.34
C THR A 763 -51.12 -76.50 138.72
N HIS A 764 -51.50 -75.23 138.87
CA HIS A 764 -52.02 -74.68 140.12
C HIS A 764 -53.40 -75.24 140.43
N PHE A 765 -54.28 -75.42 139.46
CA PHE A 765 -55.58 -76.07 139.64
C PHE A 765 -55.42 -77.56 139.96
N LEU A 766 -54.47 -78.23 139.32
CA LEU A 766 -54.08 -79.61 139.61
C LEU A 766 -53.41 -79.71 140.97
N MET A 767 -52.56 -78.75 141.36
CA MET A 767 -51.91 -78.70 142.67
C MET A 767 -52.92 -78.36 143.77
N VAL A 768 -53.90 -77.48 143.52
CA VAL A 768 -55.03 -77.21 144.42
C VAL A 768 -55.98 -78.41 144.47
N MET A 769 -56.16 -79.15 143.37
CA MET A 769 -56.85 -80.43 143.37
C MET A 769 -56.05 -81.48 144.13
N GLU A 770 -54.73 -81.53 143.99
CA GLU A 770 -53.83 -82.46 144.68
C GLU A 770 -53.74 -82.13 146.17
N GLU A 771 -53.80 -80.85 146.54
CA GLU A 771 -53.89 -80.35 147.93
C GLU A 771 -55.30 -80.59 148.52
N LYS A 772 -56.36 -80.51 147.70
CA LYS A 772 -57.74 -80.90 148.08
C LYS A 772 -57.98 -82.41 148.07
N VAL A 773 -57.18 -83.18 147.35
CA VAL A 773 -57.23 -84.66 147.29
C VAL A 773 -56.36 -85.24 148.42
N ASN A 774 -55.22 -84.63 148.74
CA ASN A 774 -54.35 -85.05 149.85
C ASN A 774 -54.91 -84.71 151.25
N SER A 775 -56.02 -83.98 151.34
CA SER A 775 -56.74 -83.69 152.59
C SER A 775 -57.90 -84.66 152.87
N ALA A 776 -58.07 -85.75 152.12
CA ALA A 776 -59.07 -86.79 152.42
C ALA A 776 -58.64 -88.23 152.04
N ASN A 777 -57.90 -88.87 152.97
CA ASN A 777 -57.87 -90.31 153.31
C ASN A 777 -57.20 -91.38 152.38
N SER A 778 -56.19 -92.05 152.98
CA SER A 778 -56.05 -93.51 153.20
C SER A 778 -56.08 -94.53 152.02
N THR A 779 -54.88 -95.06 151.65
CA THR A 779 -54.47 -96.48 151.31
C THR A 779 -55.36 -97.42 150.45
N PRO A 780 -54.86 -98.49 149.74
CA PRO A 780 -53.51 -98.90 149.27
C PRO A 780 -53.45 -99.38 147.76
N LEU A 781 -52.26 -99.85 147.31
CA LEU A 781 -51.80 -100.58 146.06
C LEU A 781 -52.80 -101.52 145.32
N PRO A 782 -52.59 -102.06 144.06
CA PRO A 782 -51.32 -102.39 143.33
C PRO A 782 -51.29 -102.36 141.75
N SER A 783 -50.09 -102.60 141.16
CA SER A 783 -49.76 -103.50 140.02
C SER A 783 -50.40 -103.42 138.59
N ALA A 784 -49.50 -103.17 137.61
CA ALA A 784 -49.29 -103.85 136.30
C ALA A 784 -49.97 -103.40 134.97
N ARG A 785 -49.17 -103.61 133.90
CA ARG A 785 -49.43 -103.76 132.45
C ARG A 785 -49.46 -102.50 131.57
N GLU A 786 -48.46 -102.36 130.68
CA GLU A 786 -48.53 -102.62 129.21
C GLU A 786 -49.33 -101.53 128.48
N THR A 787 -48.86 -100.79 127.47
CA THR A 787 -48.11 -101.19 126.27
C THR A 787 -47.87 -99.94 125.40
N ARG A 788 -46.78 -99.97 124.60
CA ARG A 788 -46.61 -99.49 123.21
C ARG A 788 -47.18 -98.13 122.77
N ALA A 789 -46.60 -97.40 121.82
CA ALA A 789 -45.30 -97.35 121.16
C ALA A 789 -45.42 -96.28 120.04
N PHE A 790 -44.27 -95.71 119.65
CA PHE A 790 -43.96 -95.21 118.29
C PHE A 790 -44.64 -93.88 117.82
N PRO A 791 -44.13 -93.21 116.76
CA PRO A 791 -42.91 -92.38 116.82
C PRO A 791 -43.01 -91.07 116.00
N SER A 792 -41.91 -90.31 116.03
CA SER A 792 -41.31 -89.53 114.92
C SER A 792 -42.20 -88.60 114.09
N LEU A 793 -41.95 -87.30 114.20
CA LEU A 793 -40.86 -86.64 113.46
C LEU A 793 -40.36 -85.41 114.22
#